data_AF-A0A9J6F4J7-F1
#
_entry.id   AF-A0A9J6F4J7-F1
#
_cell.length_a   1.000
_cell.length_b   1.000
_cell.length_c   1.000
_cell.angle_alpha   90.00
_cell.angle_beta   90.00
_cell.angle_gamma   90.00
#
_symmetry.space_group_name_H-M   'P 1'
#
loop_
_entity.id
_entity.type
_entity.pdbx_description
1 polymer ?
#
loop_
_entity_poly.entity_id
_entity_poly.type
_entity_poly.pdbx_seq_one_letter_code
_entity_poly.pdbx_strand_id
1 'polypeptide(L)'
;MQKRDYGKGSVVCVCNTTYCDFAGHVSLPPTGSAFAYESSKDGLRFNKTTIPLSRAPPQGLAYNMGRVPLASTDFSERKYTYDDTPGDLELENFALAREDVELKEYDNHGIRFYGLTAQNEPTTGFSPTVKWQTLGFTAQSQKDFIKRDMGPTLAEAGYDSVQLLIFDDSNSTFPEWSNVVLSDPDAAKYVAGVAIHKYTNESVGTTALDQVHESFPNKFILNTQICAGSDARPEDKVMLGSWERAEEYASNIIEDFNHWVNGFIDWNLALNTNGGPSWAEHFLDAPIIVNATGQEFYKQPMYYALGQFSKFLPSATVRIESHLEQAHSLNTTATNLQYTAFFTQYSGIVVIVLNKDDKKYNLKIKDLSREGSVQKVINERSITTFVWRAGKPLGAVAPECQRRDYGRSSFVCVCNVTYCDYIGDIGPLHNGSAVAFESTKDGLRFAKTTIPLSRTPVDDGNNETILIVIDSSKEYQKIFGFGGAFTDAAGINVKSLPTTMQDNILKSYYSKEGIGYTIGRIPVASCDFSARKYTYDDSPGDFEMSNFTLAPEDFGLKIPYLKKVLSLSSEPAWFFGSSWSSPAWMKTNNALEGRGFLIGEPGGPYYKAWAKYYVRFIQEYERLGVPIWGLTTQNEPTTGFVPGFRWQTLGFSANQQRDFVKLDLGPALADAGYGVDKLQLMILDDNRIVLPHWADVVLGDPEAAKYVSGVAVHWYMDSLTDPRVLDKVHESFPDKFILGTEACTGAAIKPEDKVKLGSWERAEFYASDILEDLNHWVSGWTDWNLVLDTQGGPNWADNFVDSPIIVNASAQEFYKQPMYYALGHFSKALPRGSVRIYSQLEQPSFQAAKNMTATKLDYAAFKTPDSSLVVVVLNSYYAFLLIAAAAECQPRDYGQGSFVCVCNVTYCDYIGDIEPLNSRSAVAFESTKTGLRFAKTAILLGRAPDEDNQNNSSLLLVVDSSKEYQKVLGFGGAFTDATGINVKSLPTNMQEEILKSYYTKEGIDYNIGRIPMSSCDFSTRKYTYDDSPGDFELTNFTLAPEDFDLKV
;
A
#
# COMPACT_ATOMS: atom_id res chain seq x y z
N MET A 1 55.16 32.15 12.20
CA MET A 1 54.11 31.62 13.08
C MET A 1 54.35 32.10 14.51
N GLN A 2 53.57 33.06 15.01
CA GLN A 2 53.52 33.33 16.45
C GLN A 2 52.54 32.35 17.08
N LYS A 3 53.04 31.42 17.90
CA LYS A 3 52.26 30.38 18.57
C LYS A 3 52.04 30.76 20.02
N ARG A 4 50.83 30.58 20.54
CA ARG A 4 50.49 30.79 21.95
C ARG A 4 49.74 29.58 22.48
N ASP A 5 50.25 28.99 23.55
CA ASP A 5 49.57 27.90 24.25
C ASP A 5 48.70 28.48 25.37
N TYR A 6 47.45 28.05 25.43
CA TYR A 6 46.47 28.46 26.44
C TYR A 6 46.15 27.33 27.43
N GLY A 7 46.92 26.24 27.45
CA GLY A 7 46.74 25.10 28.36
C GLY A 7 45.53 24.24 28.03
N LYS A 8 45.06 24.28 26.77
CA LYS A 8 43.88 23.54 26.27
C LYS A 8 44.26 22.47 25.24
N GLY A 9 45.47 21.92 25.37
CA GLY A 9 45.90 20.78 24.57
C GLY A 9 46.29 21.07 23.11
N SER A 10 46.43 22.34 22.70
CA SER A 10 46.92 22.74 21.38
C SER A 10 47.42 24.19 21.38
N VAL A 11 48.35 24.52 20.49
CA VAL A 11 48.85 25.89 20.29
C VAL A 11 47.99 26.68 19.30
N VAL A 12 47.67 27.93 19.63
CA VAL A 12 46.88 28.84 18.79
C VAL A 12 47.81 29.78 18.02
N CYS A 13 47.55 30.00 16.73
CA CYS A 13 48.23 31.00 15.93
C CYS A 13 47.66 32.40 16.23
N VAL A 14 48.52 33.34 16.60
CA VAL A 14 48.11 34.70 16.96
C VAL A 14 48.29 35.63 15.76
N CYS A 15 47.18 36.16 15.24
CA CYS A 15 47.20 37.29 14.30
C CYS A 15 47.19 38.61 15.07
N ASN A 16 48.05 39.54 14.67
CA ASN A 16 48.14 40.89 15.21
C ASN A 16 48.29 41.91 14.07
N THR A 17 48.40 43.20 14.41
CA THR A 17 48.45 44.31 13.45
C THR A 17 49.65 44.28 12.49
N THR A 18 50.68 43.47 12.77
CA THR A 18 51.90 43.35 11.95
C THR A 18 52.07 41.98 11.30
N TYR A 19 51.25 40.99 11.67
CA TYR A 19 51.40 39.61 11.21
C TYR A 19 50.11 38.80 11.36
N CYS A 20 49.72 38.08 10.32
CA CYS A 20 48.73 37.01 10.41
C CYS A 20 49.17 35.82 9.56
N ASP A 21 48.91 34.59 10.03
CA ASP A 21 49.20 33.37 9.29
C ASP A 21 48.16 33.21 8.16
N PHE A 22 48.60 33.07 6.90
CA PHE A 22 47.74 32.78 5.76
C PHE A 22 48.13 31.43 5.13
N ALA A 23 47.15 30.60 4.80
CA ALA A 23 47.40 29.40 3.99
C ALA A 23 47.79 29.84 2.57
N GLY A 24 48.99 29.45 2.12
CA GLY A 24 49.44 29.74 0.75
C GLY A 24 48.56 29.06 -0.30
N HIS A 25 48.58 29.56 -1.54
CA HIS A 25 47.83 28.97 -2.65
C HIS A 25 48.18 27.49 -2.85
N VAL A 26 47.14 26.65 -2.94
CA VAL A 26 47.27 25.23 -3.27
C VAL A 26 47.74 25.13 -4.72
N SER A 27 48.88 24.45 -4.92
CA SER A 27 49.47 24.17 -6.23
C SER A 27 49.28 22.69 -6.55
N LEU A 28 49.10 22.34 -7.81
CA LEU A 28 49.09 20.95 -8.24
C LEU A 28 50.47 20.30 -8.03
N PRO A 29 50.54 19.04 -7.57
CA PRO A 29 51.80 18.32 -7.46
C PRO A 29 52.43 18.07 -8.84
N PRO A 30 53.76 18.11 -8.95
CA PRO A 30 54.46 17.68 -10.16
C PRO A 30 54.01 16.27 -10.58
N THR A 31 53.95 16.03 -11.88
CA THR A 31 53.58 14.73 -12.44
C THR A 31 54.44 13.61 -11.83
N GLY A 32 53.80 12.57 -11.28
CA GLY A 32 54.49 11.49 -10.58
C GLY A 32 54.75 11.76 -9.09
N SER A 33 54.05 12.73 -8.49
CA SER A 33 54.07 12.98 -7.05
C SER A 33 52.68 13.38 -6.51
N ALA A 34 52.50 13.31 -5.20
CA ALA A 34 51.37 13.82 -4.44
C ALA A 34 51.87 14.83 -3.40
N PHE A 35 51.04 15.77 -2.99
CA PHE A 35 51.31 16.62 -1.83
C PHE A 35 50.50 16.13 -0.64
N ALA A 36 51.14 15.97 0.52
CA ALA A 36 50.47 15.78 1.81
C ALA A 36 50.58 17.05 2.63
N TYR A 37 49.48 17.50 3.22
CA TYR A 37 49.44 18.67 4.08
C TYR A 37 49.08 18.22 5.50
N GLU A 38 49.98 18.44 6.45
CA GLU A 38 49.81 17.96 7.82
C GLU A 38 49.56 19.11 8.80
N SER A 39 48.63 18.90 9.73
CA SER A 39 48.46 19.73 10.92
C SER A 39 48.45 18.86 12.16
N SER A 40 49.17 19.26 13.21
CA SER A 40 49.37 18.42 14.39
C SER A 40 49.17 19.19 15.70
N LYS A 41 48.94 18.46 16.80
CA LYS A 41 48.82 19.02 18.15
C LYS A 41 50.04 19.86 18.54
N ASP A 42 51.23 19.41 18.14
CA ASP A 42 52.53 20.06 18.43
C ASP A 42 52.81 21.30 17.54
N GLY A 43 51.85 21.68 16.70
CA GLY A 43 51.87 22.95 16.00
C GLY A 43 52.31 22.89 14.53
N LEU A 44 52.24 21.74 13.85
CA LEU A 44 52.24 21.73 12.39
C LEU A 44 50.93 22.37 11.91
N ARG A 45 51.00 23.28 10.95
CA ARG A 45 49.84 23.99 10.41
C ARG A 45 49.97 24.01 8.89
N PHE A 46 49.24 23.11 8.23
CA PHE A 46 49.24 22.97 6.77
C PHE A 46 50.65 22.75 6.17
N ASN A 47 51.49 21.98 6.88
CA ASN A 47 52.85 21.73 6.45
C ASN A 47 52.85 20.82 5.21
N LYS A 48 53.36 21.32 4.09
CA LYS A 48 53.34 20.62 2.79
C LYS A 48 54.55 19.72 2.61
N THR A 49 54.32 18.43 2.41
CA THR A 49 55.32 17.41 2.06
C THR A 49 55.03 16.86 0.66
N THR A 50 56.06 16.62 -0.16
CA THR A 50 55.91 16.05 -1.51
C THR A 50 56.27 14.57 -1.49
N ILE A 51 55.36 13.71 -1.96
CA ILE A 51 55.46 12.26 -1.95
C ILE A 51 55.56 11.76 -3.40
N PRO A 52 56.64 11.08 -3.83
CA PRO A 52 56.73 10.51 -5.17
C PRO A 52 55.79 9.30 -5.36
N LEU A 53 55.07 9.24 -6.48
CA LEU A 53 54.18 8.15 -6.87
C LEU A 53 54.97 7.13 -7.73
N SER A 54 55.32 5.98 -7.15
CA SER A 54 55.99 4.90 -7.88
C SER A 54 54.98 3.99 -8.62
N ARG A 55 55.35 3.50 -9.81
CA ARG A 55 54.53 2.61 -10.65
C ARG A 55 54.79 1.12 -10.34
N ALA A 56 53.85 0.51 -9.61
CA ALA A 56 53.44 -0.92 -9.60
C ALA A 56 54.42 -2.05 -9.12
N PRO A 57 53.87 -3.20 -8.64
CA PRO A 57 54.41 -4.06 -7.56
C PRO A 57 55.14 -5.33 -8.08
N PRO A 58 56.06 -6.00 -7.34
CA PRO A 58 55.70 -7.06 -6.36
C PRO A 58 56.70 -7.38 -5.20
N GLN A 59 56.17 -8.05 -4.16
CA GLN A 59 56.75 -9.10 -3.29
C GLN A 59 58.06 -8.86 -2.48
N GLY A 60 57.87 -8.73 -1.16
CA GLY A 60 58.55 -9.51 -0.11
C GLY A 60 60.03 -9.26 0.19
N LEU A 61 60.33 -8.59 1.31
CA LEU A 61 61.37 -8.98 2.30
C LEU A 61 61.30 -8.06 3.53
N ALA A 62 61.37 -8.69 4.71
CA ALA A 62 61.24 -8.10 6.04
C ALA A 62 62.42 -7.21 6.46
N TYR A 63 62.15 -6.18 7.28
CA TYR A 63 63.10 -5.57 8.22
C TYR A 63 62.35 -5.17 9.50
N ASN A 64 62.52 -5.90 10.61
CA ASN A 64 63.49 -5.66 11.69
C ASN A 64 63.29 -4.32 12.44
N MET A 65 62.43 -4.34 13.47
CA MET A 65 62.46 -3.37 14.56
C MET A 65 63.27 -3.94 15.74
N GLY A 66 64.54 -3.55 15.82
CA GLY A 66 65.44 -3.83 16.93
C GLY A 66 65.72 -2.60 17.82
N ARG A 67 64.93 -2.49 18.90
CA ARG A 67 65.21 -2.07 20.30
C ARG A 67 66.22 -0.95 20.70
N VAL A 68 65.68 0.00 21.51
CA VAL A 68 66.08 0.46 22.88
C VAL A 68 67.23 1.52 22.94
N PRO A 69 67.24 2.54 23.85
CA PRO A 69 66.80 2.54 25.27
C PRO A 69 66.09 3.78 25.84
N LEU A 70 65.26 3.56 26.87
CA LEU A 70 65.26 4.40 28.09
C LEU A 70 64.97 3.51 29.31
N ALA A 71 65.80 3.70 30.35
CA ALA A 71 65.85 2.93 31.58
C ALA A 71 64.94 3.51 32.67
N SER A 72 64.42 2.61 33.52
CA SER A 72 64.01 2.69 34.95
C SER A 72 63.51 4.04 35.51
N THR A 73 62.38 4.13 36.19
CA THR A 73 62.12 3.49 37.51
C THR A 73 60.63 3.47 37.88
N ASP A 74 60.18 2.30 38.38
CA ASP A 74 59.36 2.10 39.60
C ASP A 74 57.91 2.63 39.67
N PHE A 75 56.94 1.73 39.49
CA PHE A 75 55.86 1.57 40.46
C PHE A 75 55.51 0.08 40.60
N SER A 76 55.83 -0.42 41.79
CA SER A 76 55.63 -1.76 42.33
C SER A 76 54.21 -2.34 42.24
N GLU A 77 54.20 -3.64 42.01
CA GLU A 77 53.24 -4.66 42.42
C GLU A 77 52.25 -4.25 43.54
N ARG A 78 50.95 -4.46 43.29
CA ARG A 78 50.10 -5.21 44.23
C ARG A 78 49.63 -6.48 43.54
N LYS A 79 50.33 -7.57 43.85
CA LYS A 79 49.90 -8.94 43.61
C LYS A 79 48.62 -9.21 44.40
N TYR A 80 47.54 -9.57 43.70
CA TYR A 80 46.67 -10.63 44.21
C TYR A 80 47.16 -11.92 43.56
N THR A 81 47.74 -12.79 44.38
CA THR A 81 48.02 -14.18 44.04
C THR A 81 46.69 -14.92 43.95
N TYR A 82 46.34 -15.43 42.77
CA TYR A 82 45.49 -16.61 42.67
C TYR A 82 46.43 -17.81 42.53
N ASP A 83 46.20 -18.79 43.39
CA ASP A 83 47.00 -20.00 43.56
C ASP A 83 46.76 -20.93 42.37
N ASP A 84 47.78 -21.06 41.50
CA ASP A 84 47.83 -22.09 40.47
C ASP A 84 48.12 -23.43 41.13
N THR A 85 47.08 -24.11 41.58
CA THR A 85 47.08 -25.58 41.60
C THR A 85 46.22 -26.08 40.44
N PRO A 86 46.81 -26.72 39.42
CA PRO A 86 46.05 -27.42 38.41
C PRO A 86 45.47 -28.68 39.06
N GLY A 87 44.24 -28.55 39.56
CA GLY A 87 43.39 -29.70 39.82
C GLY A 87 42.81 -30.16 38.51
N ASP A 88 43.17 -31.36 38.08
CA ASP A 88 42.54 -32.09 37.00
C ASP A 88 41.00 -32.08 37.17
N LEU A 89 40.31 -31.23 36.42
CA LEU A 89 38.92 -31.42 36.06
C LEU A 89 38.91 -31.64 34.55
N GLU A 90 38.77 -32.91 34.18
CA GLU A 90 38.54 -33.36 32.82
C GLU A 90 37.44 -32.50 32.17
N LEU A 91 37.83 -31.73 31.15
CA LEU A 91 36.95 -31.04 30.21
C LEU A 91 36.34 -32.08 29.24
N GLU A 92 35.69 -33.10 29.78
CA GLU A 92 34.85 -34.03 29.01
C GLU A 92 33.42 -33.94 29.55
N ASN A 93 32.53 -33.38 28.73
CA ASN A 93 31.09 -33.20 28.94
C ASN A 93 30.66 -32.07 29.90
N PHE A 94 30.90 -30.81 29.51
CA PHE A 94 30.03 -29.72 29.95
C PHE A 94 28.84 -29.65 29.00
N ALA A 95 27.65 -29.95 29.52
CA ALA A 95 26.40 -29.73 28.81
C ALA A 95 26.24 -28.23 28.52
N LEU A 96 25.84 -27.92 27.29
CA LEU A 96 25.58 -26.58 26.80
C LEU A 96 24.50 -25.92 27.68
N ALA A 97 24.83 -24.81 28.33
CA ALA A 97 23.84 -23.96 28.96
C ALA A 97 22.84 -23.50 27.88
N ARG A 98 21.54 -23.62 28.17
CA ARG A 98 20.46 -23.31 27.21
C ARG A 98 20.27 -21.80 27.07
N GLU A 99 21.05 -21.16 26.19
CA GLU A 99 20.91 -19.73 25.87
C GLU A 99 19.55 -19.37 25.21
N ASP A 100 18.77 -20.38 24.81
CA ASP A 100 17.48 -20.27 24.15
C ASP A 100 16.26 -20.16 25.10
N VAL A 101 16.44 -20.34 26.42
CA VAL A 101 15.31 -20.40 27.38
C VAL A 101 14.48 -19.11 27.39
N GLU A 102 15.13 -17.94 27.31
CA GLU A 102 14.42 -16.66 27.33
C GLU A 102 13.64 -16.39 26.04
N LEU A 103 14.25 -16.68 24.88
CA LEU A 103 13.57 -16.56 23.58
C LEU A 103 12.34 -17.47 23.55
N LYS A 104 12.46 -18.69 24.08
CA LYS A 104 11.33 -19.63 24.22
C LYS A 104 10.22 -19.08 25.12
N GLU A 105 10.57 -18.41 26.21
CA GLU A 105 9.57 -17.89 27.13
C GLU A 105 8.79 -16.71 26.54
N TYR A 106 9.47 -15.78 25.86
CA TYR A 106 8.78 -14.73 25.10
C TYR A 106 7.97 -15.29 23.91
N ASP A 107 8.49 -16.31 23.21
CA ASP A 107 7.74 -17.02 22.16
C ASP A 107 6.47 -17.67 22.70
N ASN A 108 6.51 -18.24 23.93
CA ASN A 108 5.33 -18.78 24.62
C ASN A 108 4.25 -17.72 24.87
N HIS A 109 4.65 -16.44 24.90
CA HIS A 109 3.78 -15.28 25.02
C HIS A 109 3.49 -14.58 23.67
N GLY A 110 3.87 -15.19 22.55
CA GLY A 110 3.60 -14.68 21.21
C GLY A 110 4.53 -13.56 20.72
N ILE A 111 5.61 -13.26 21.46
CA ILE A 111 6.59 -12.23 21.11
C ILE A 111 7.79 -12.89 20.43
N ARG A 112 7.79 -12.88 19.08
CA ARG A 112 8.89 -13.43 18.28
C ARG A 112 9.99 -12.40 18.06
N PHE A 113 11.24 -12.78 18.37
CA PHE A 113 12.39 -11.90 18.18
C PHE A 113 12.92 -11.90 16.75
N TYR A 114 13.14 -10.70 16.20
CA TYR A 114 13.84 -10.54 14.93
C TYR A 114 15.36 -10.65 15.08
N GLY A 115 15.93 -10.17 16.19
CA GLY A 115 17.37 -10.15 16.42
C GLY A 115 17.74 -9.97 17.88
N LEU A 116 19.02 -10.20 18.17
CA LEU A 116 19.62 -10.21 19.51
C LEU A 116 21.03 -9.61 19.44
N THR A 117 21.44 -8.84 20.44
CA THR A 117 22.83 -8.44 20.61
C THR A 117 23.51 -9.38 21.61
N ALA A 118 24.75 -9.78 21.36
CA ALA A 118 25.46 -10.70 22.25
C ALA A 118 25.67 -10.10 23.66
N GLN A 119 25.82 -8.78 23.76
CA GLN A 119 25.94 -8.03 25.01
C GLN A 119 25.79 -6.54 24.72
N ASN A 120 25.01 -5.82 25.54
CA ASN A 120 24.92 -4.36 25.52
C ASN A 120 26.11 -3.71 26.23
N GLU A 121 26.72 -2.71 25.61
CA GLU A 121 27.91 -1.96 26.06
C GLU A 121 29.06 -2.84 26.60
N PRO A 122 29.56 -3.81 25.80
CA PRO A 122 30.58 -4.74 26.23
C PRO A 122 31.92 -4.08 26.57
N THR A 123 32.20 -2.87 26.08
CA THR A 123 33.48 -2.19 26.38
C THR A 123 33.48 -1.58 27.78
N THR A 124 32.29 -1.24 28.31
CA THR A 124 32.14 -0.55 29.59
C THR A 124 32.27 -1.50 30.78
N GLY A 125 32.05 -2.80 30.59
CA GLY A 125 32.15 -3.82 31.64
C GLY A 125 33.53 -4.01 32.28
N PHE A 126 34.61 -3.45 31.70
CA PHE A 126 35.93 -3.41 32.34
C PHE A 126 36.14 -2.20 33.25
N SER A 127 35.24 -1.22 33.22
CA SER A 127 35.35 0.00 34.01
C SER A 127 34.75 -0.18 35.40
N PRO A 128 35.52 0.06 36.48
CA PRO A 128 35.02 -0.07 37.85
C PRO A 128 34.05 1.06 38.25
N THR A 129 33.86 2.06 37.39
CA THR A 129 33.03 3.25 37.69
C THR A 129 31.67 3.20 37.03
N VAL A 130 31.41 2.24 36.13
CA VAL A 130 30.12 2.11 35.45
C VAL A 130 29.09 1.64 36.46
N LYS A 131 27.98 2.38 36.52
CA LYS A 131 26.94 2.13 37.51
C LYS A 131 25.89 1.13 37.04
N TRP A 132 25.66 0.94 35.75
CA TRP A 132 24.61 0.06 35.20
C TRP A 132 25.11 -1.35 34.89
N GLN A 133 24.17 -2.27 34.59
CA GLN A 133 24.46 -3.66 34.27
C GLN A 133 25.16 -3.77 32.91
N THR A 134 26.33 -4.42 32.89
CA THR A 134 27.09 -4.74 31.67
C THR A 134 28.03 -5.92 31.96
N LEU A 135 28.35 -6.70 30.93
CA LEU A 135 29.36 -7.75 30.96
C LEU A 135 30.51 -7.39 30.01
N GLY A 136 31.74 -7.39 30.53
CA GLY A 136 32.92 -7.02 29.74
C GLY A 136 33.27 -8.06 28.68
N PHE A 137 33.31 -7.67 27.41
CA PHE A 137 33.88 -8.48 26.32
C PHE A 137 35.04 -7.76 25.65
N THR A 138 36.04 -8.52 25.22
CA THR A 138 36.97 -8.06 24.18
C THR A 138 36.45 -8.52 22.82
N ALA A 139 36.85 -7.88 21.72
CA ALA A 139 36.50 -8.35 20.38
C ALA A 139 36.89 -9.82 20.16
N GLN A 140 38.03 -10.25 20.73
CA GLN A 140 38.49 -11.63 20.64
C GLN A 140 37.63 -12.59 21.44
N SER A 141 37.23 -12.24 22.68
CA SER A 141 36.36 -13.10 23.48
C SER A 141 34.94 -13.15 22.92
N GLN A 142 34.42 -12.07 22.34
CA GLN A 142 33.08 -12.09 21.72
C GLN A 142 33.09 -12.96 20.46
N LYS A 143 34.15 -12.89 19.66
CA LYS A 143 34.35 -13.79 18.51
C LYS A 143 34.38 -15.25 18.94
N ASP A 144 35.17 -15.58 19.95
CA ASP A 144 35.33 -16.97 20.40
C ASP A 144 34.04 -17.53 21.00
N PHE A 145 33.32 -16.70 21.79
CA PHE A 145 32.01 -17.04 22.35
C PHE A 145 30.96 -17.31 21.26
N ILE A 146 30.84 -16.42 20.27
CA ILE A 146 29.89 -16.61 19.14
C ILE A 146 30.25 -17.86 18.34
N LYS A 147 31.54 -18.08 18.08
CA LYS A 147 32.04 -19.20 17.29
C LYS A 147 31.81 -20.55 17.94
N ARG A 148 32.05 -20.65 19.25
CA ARG A 148 32.11 -21.93 19.97
C ARG A 148 30.81 -22.27 20.67
N ASP A 149 30.12 -21.25 21.19
CA ASP A 149 29.06 -21.44 22.18
C ASP A 149 27.73 -20.88 21.63
N MET A 150 27.60 -19.55 21.50
CA MET A 150 26.31 -18.91 21.21
C MET A 150 25.73 -19.23 19.83
N GLY A 151 26.55 -19.14 18.78
CA GLY A 151 26.10 -19.42 17.40
C GLY A 151 25.58 -20.86 17.23
N PRO A 152 26.36 -21.88 17.60
CA PRO A 152 25.90 -23.27 17.60
C PRO A 152 24.66 -23.51 18.48
N THR A 153 24.60 -22.93 19.67
CA THR A 153 23.48 -23.11 20.61
C THR A 153 22.17 -22.59 20.03
N LEU A 154 22.16 -21.38 19.45
CA LEU A 154 20.99 -20.82 18.78
C LEU A 154 20.55 -21.67 17.58
N ALA A 155 21.50 -22.17 16.79
CA ALA A 155 21.22 -23.03 15.65
C ALA A 155 20.61 -24.38 16.07
N GLU A 156 21.18 -25.04 17.07
CA GLU A 156 20.67 -26.31 17.61
C GLU A 156 19.27 -26.16 18.24
N ALA A 157 18.99 -24.99 18.83
CA ALA A 157 17.68 -24.66 19.39
C ALA A 157 16.62 -24.29 18.32
N GLY A 158 16.99 -24.17 17.04
CA GLY A 158 16.09 -23.82 15.94
C GLY A 158 15.88 -22.32 15.73
N TYR A 159 16.75 -21.48 16.29
CA TYR A 159 16.71 -20.02 16.18
C TYR A 159 17.62 -19.48 15.05
N ASP A 160 17.87 -20.28 14.00
CA ASP A 160 18.69 -19.90 12.83
C ASP A 160 18.21 -18.62 12.12
N SER A 161 16.95 -18.23 12.31
CA SER A 161 16.37 -17.02 11.72
C SER A 161 16.59 -15.73 12.53
N VAL A 162 17.03 -15.83 13.79
CA VAL A 162 17.27 -14.68 14.67
C VAL A 162 18.56 -13.98 14.24
N GLN A 163 18.49 -12.68 13.99
CA GLN A 163 19.64 -11.89 13.55
C GLN A 163 20.56 -11.56 14.73
N LEU A 164 21.72 -12.22 14.83
CA LEU A 164 22.71 -11.93 15.86
C LEU A 164 23.56 -10.70 15.50
N LEU A 165 23.67 -9.77 16.46
CA LEU A 165 24.43 -8.52 16.36
C LEU A 165 25.59 -8.48 17.34
N ILE A 166 26.69 -7.86 16.91
CA ILE A 166 27.91 -7.69 17.70
C ILE A 166 28.13 -6.22 18.07
N PHE A 167 29.12 -5.96 18.93
CA PHE A 167 29.53 -4.65 19.43
C PHE A 167 28.54 -3.93 20.36
N ASP A 168 27.34 -3.52 19.91
CA ASP A 168 26.29 -2.85 20.71
C ASP A 168 26.82 -1.80 21.72
N ASP A 169 27.58 -0.81 21.23
CA ASP A 169 28.25 0.21 22.04
C ASP A 169 28.41 1.53 21.25
N SER A 170 28.85 2.62 21.90
CA SER A 170 29.04 3.97 21.28
C SER A 170 30.51 4.28 20.90
N ASN A 171 31.45 3.37 21.17
CA ASN A 171 32.88 3.69 21.11
C ASN A 171 33.47 3.67 19.68
N SER A 172 34.49 4.50 19.46
CA SER A 172 35.35 4.56 18.26
C SER A 172 36.05 3.26 17.86
N THR A 173 36.11 2.25 18.74
CA THR A 173 36.73 0.94 18.45
C THR A 173 35.87 0.05 17.55
N PHE A 174 34.65 0.49 17.21
CA PHE A 174 33.69 -0.19 16.34
C PHE A 174 34.30 -0.84 15.07
N PRO A 175 35.16 -0.17 14.27
CA PRO A 175 35.76 -0.79 13.09
C PRO A 175 36.75 -1.91 13.40
N GLU A 176 37.59 -1.73 14.43
CA GLU A 176 38.56 -2.74 14.85
C GLU A 176 37.85 -3.98 15.39
N TRP A 177 36.78 -3.76 16.17
CA TRP A 177 35.95 -4.82 16.72
C TRP A 177 35.28 -5.64 15.62
N SER A 178 34.65 -4.94 14.67
CA SER A 178 34.00 -5.55 13.51
C SER A 178 35.00 -6.40 12.72
N ASN A 179 36.22 -5.90 12.51
CA ASN A 179 37.28 -6.64 11.81
C ASN A 179 37.68 -7.93 12.53
N VAL A 180 37.81 -7.91 13.86
CA VAL A 180 38.21 -9.10 14.62
C VAL A 180 37.15 -10.20 14.54
N VAL A 181 35.87 -9.85 14.69
CA VAL A 181 34.79 -10.84 14.73
C VAL A 181 34.39 -11.31 13.32
N LEU A 182 34.18 -10.38 12.39
CA LEU A 182 33.61 -10.68 11.06
C LEU A 182 34.64 -11.26 10.07
N SER A 183 35.94 -11.14 10.33
CA SER A 183 36.98 -11.78 9.50
C SER A 183 37.19 -13.26 9.79
N ASP A 184 36.67 -13.78 10.91
CA ASP A 184 36.70 -15.23 11.22
C ASP A 184 35.44 -15.89 10.65
N PRO A 185 35.55 -16.73 9.61
CA PRO A 185 34.38 -17.29 8.93
C PRO A 185 33.50 -18.17 9.83
N ASP A 186 34.08 -18.76 10.87
CA ASP A 186 33.32 -19.63 11.79
C ASP A 186 32.46 -18.82 12.76
N ALA A 187 32.85 -17.58 13.08
CA ALA A 187 32.02 -16.64 13.83
C ALA A 187 31.06 -15.89 12.89
N ALA A 188 31.58 -15.36 11.77
CA ALA A 188 30.87 -14.48 10.86
C ALA A 188 29.65 -15.11 10.17
N LYS A 189 29.57 -16.45 10.11
CA LYS A 189 28.41 -17.18 9.59
C LYS A 189 27.16 -17.05 10.47
N TYR A 190 27.32 -16.80 11.77
CA TYR A 190 26.22 -16.61 12.71
C TYR A 190 25.83 -15.13 12.89
N VAL A 191 26.74 -14.21 12.58
CA VAL A 191 26.53 -12.77 12.79
C VAL A 191 25.83 -12.14 11.59
N ALA A 192 24.71 -11.46 11.81
CA ALA A 192 23.96 -10.77 10.75
C ALA A 192 24.42 -9.33 10.50
N GLY A 193 24.86 -8.66 11.56
CA GLY A 193 25.19 -7.24 11.53
C GLY A 193 25.93 -6.74 12.76
N VAL A 194 26.10 -5.43 12.84
CA VAL A 194 26.75 -4.75 13.96
C VAL A 194 25.80 -3.72 14.56
N ALA A 195 25.68 -3.72 15.89
CA ALA A 195 24.87 -2.75 16.63
C ALA A 195 25.74 -1.57 17.11
N ILE A 196 25.19 -0.36 17.09
CA ILE A 196 25.85 0.86 17.56
C ILE A 196 24.91 1.72 18.40
N HIS A 197 25.50 2.48 19.32
CA HIS A 197 24.82 3.53 20.06
C HIS A 197 25.24 4.91 19.54
N LYS A 198 24.35 5.90 19.65
CA LYS A 198 24.67 7.30 19.37
C LYS A 198 24.13 8.19 20.46
N TYR A 199 25.01 8.95 21.10
CA TYR A 199 24.64 9.94 22.12
C TYR A 199 24.89 11.34 21.56
N THR A 200 24.13 12.34 21.98
CA THR A 200 24.10 13.67 21.34
C THR A 200 25.45 14.39 21.25
N ASN A 201 26.48 13.96 22.01
CA ASN A 201 27.85 14.49 21.92
C ASN A 201 28.95 13.43 21.67
N GLU A 202 28.61 12.14 21.60
CA GLU A 202 29.56 11.06 21.32
C GLU A 202 29.10 10.35 20.04
N SER A 203 29.84 10.54 18.96
CA SER A 203 29.56 9.89 17.69
C SER A 203 30.60 8.82 17.39
N VAL A 204 30.11 7.63 17.07
CA VAL A 204 30.80 6.75 16.11
C VAL A 204 30.94 7.59 14.83
N GLY A 205 32.16 8.03 14.53
CA GLY A 205 32.39 8.94 13.42
C GLY A 205 31.90 8.34 12.11
N THR A 206 31.32 9.15 11.23
CA THR A 206 30.77 8.69 9.94
C THR A 206 31.75 7.89 9.08
N THR A 207 33.03 8.26 9.12
CA THR A 207 34.12 7.51 8.48
C THR A 207 34.24 6.08 9.00
N ALA A 208 33.94 5.82 10.29
CA ALA A 208 33.97 4.48 10.87
C ALA A 208 32.81 3.61 10.37
N LEU A 209 31.63 4.20 10.15
CA LEU A 209 30.47 3.51 9.57
C LEU A 209 30.75 3.09 8.13
N ASP A 210 31.27 4.02 7.32
CA ASP A 210 31.69 3.74 5.94
C ASP A 210 32.76 2.63 5.87
N GLN A 211 33.77 2.69 6.75
CA GLN A 211 34.84 1.68 6.83
C GLN A 211 34.32 0.27 7.11
N VAL A 212 33.34 0.12 8.02
CA VAL A 212 32.76 -1.19 8.34
C VAL A 212 31.94 -1.71 7.18
N HIS A 213 31.12 -0.87 6.54
CA HIS A 213 30.38 -1.28 5.35
C HIS A 213 31.31 -1.68 4.20
N GLU A 214 32.35 -0.89 3.92
CA GLU A 214 33.34 -1.19 2.87
C GLU A 214 34.06 -2.52 3.12
N SER A 215 34.35 -2.83 4.39
CA SER A 215 35.01 -4.08 4.79
C SER A 215 34.05 -5.28 4.78
N PHE A 216 32.78 -5.07 5.12
CA PHE A 216 31.77 -6.12 5.28
C PHE A 216 30.42 -5.74 4.64
N PRO A 217 30.34 -5.60 3.31
CA PRO A 217 29.18 -5.01 2.63
C PRO A 217 27.88 -5.83 2.73
N ASN A 218 27.99 -7.11 3.12
CA ASN A 218 26.85 -8.01 3.31
C ASN A 218 26.31 -8.02 4.75
N LYS A 219 26.91 -7.24 5.66
CA LYS A 219 26.47 -7.11 7.06
C LYS A 219 25.79 -5.76 7.23
N PHE A 220 24.67 -5.75 7.95
CA PHE A 220 23.94 -4.50 8.21
C PHE A 220 24.47 -3.80 9.47
N ILE A 221 24.25 -2.49 9.57
CA ILE A 221 24.56 -1.69 10.75
C ILE A 221 23.25 -1.17 11.34
N LEU A 222 22.98 -1.45 12.61
CA LEU A 222 21.74 -1.04 13.28
C LEU A 222 22.06 -0.09 14.42
N ASN A 223 21.44 1.09 14.44
CA ASN A 223 21.47 1.95 15.62
C ASN A 223 20.42 1.43 16.61
N THR A 224 20.89 0.81 17.69
CA THR A 224 20.09 0.12 18.71
C THR A 224 19.77 1.01 19.90
N GLN A 225 20.41 2.19 19.99
CA GLN A 225 20.20 3.12 21.09
C GLN A 225 20.59 4.55 20.71
N ILE A 226 19.58 5.43 20.73
CA ILE A 226 19.79 6.88 20.83
C ILE A 226 19.06 7.44 22.05
N CYS A 227 19.60 8.51 22.63
CA CYS A 227 18.89 9.28 23.63
C CYS A 227 19.31 10.77 23.59
N ALA A 228 18.42 11.64 24.06
CA ALA A 228 18.72 13.04 24.32
C ALA A 228 19.03 13.29 25.80
N GLY A 229 19.98 14.20 26.05
CA GLY A 229 20.26 14.71 27.39
C GLY A 229 21.21 13.87 28.23
N SER A 230 21.91 12.88 27.65
CA SER A 230 22.91 12.05 28.35
C SER A 230 23.96 12.89 29.08
N ASP A 231 24.44 13.96 28.46
CA ASP A 231 25.47 14.85 29.02
C ASP A 231 24.90 16.13 29.66
N ALA A 232 23.58 16.30 29.68
CA ALA A 232 22.96 17.49 30.25
C ALA A 232 23.07 17.50 31.78
N ARG A 233 23.06 18.72 32.37
CA ARG A 233 22.99 18.89 33.83
C ARG A 233 21.68 18.29 34.38
N PRO A 234 21.62 17.88 35.65
CA PRO A 234 20.42 17.28 36.25
C PRO A 234 19.14 18.10 36.04
N GLU A 235 19.23 19.43 36.15
CA GLU A 235 18.11 20.35 35.92
C GLU A 235 17.68 20.50 34.45
N ASP A 236 18.54 20.07 33.51
CA ASP A 236 18.35 20.22 32.07
C ASP A 236 18.07 18.85 31.40
N LYS A 237 17.83 17.76 32.16
CA LYS A 237 17.63 16.41 31.59
C LYS A 237 16.37 16.30 30.76
N VAL A 238 15.23 16.83 31.22
CA VAL A 238 13.97 16.92 30.44
C VAL A 238 13.74 18.37 30.04
N MET A 239 13.63 18.64 28.74
CA MET A 239 13.43 19.99 28.19
C MET A 239 12.17 20.01 27.34
N LEU A 240 11.01 20.05 28.01
CA LEU A 240 9.70 20.06 27.35
C LEU A 240 9.62 21.15 26.28
N GLY A 241 9.46 20.73 25.03
CA GLY A 241 9.33 21.64 23.89
C GLY A 241 10.66 22.07 23.27
N SER A 242 11.78 21.40 23.60
CA SER A 242 13.09 21.71 23.00
C SER A 242 13.12 21.39 21.50
N TRP A 243 13.27 22.44 20.69
CA TRP A 243 13.52 22.28 19.25
C TRP A 243 14.95 21.84 18.95
N GLU A 244 15.91 22.22 19.80
CA GLU A 244 17.32 21.83 19.65
C GLU A 244 17.48 20.30 19.67
N ARG A 245 16.80 19.61 20.61
CA ARG A 245 16.78 18.14 20.67
C ARG A 245 16.14 17.51 19.44
N ALA A 246 15.12 18.14 18.87
CA ALA A 246 14.50 17.69 17.64
C ALA A 246 15.44 17.83 16.43
N GLU A 247 16.20 18.93 16.35
CA GLU A 247 17.24 19.12 15.33
C GLU A 247 18.38 18.10 15.47
N GLU A 248 18.79 17.79 16.70
CA GLU A 248 19.82 16.78 16.99
C GLU A 248 19.37 15.38 16.54
N TYR A 249 18.16 14.95 16.90
CA TYR A 249 17.60 13.67 16.46
C TYR A 249 17.53 13.58 14.94
N ALA A 250 16.95 14.59 14.29
CA ALA A 250 16.87 14.63 12.83
C ALA A 250 18.25 14.61 12.16
N SER A 251 19.21 15.37 12.70
CA SER A 251 20.58 15.41 12.19
C SER A 251 21.25 14.05 12.30
N ASN A 252 21.09 13.38 13.44
CA ASN A 252 21.66 12.07 13.68
C ASN A 252 21.09 11.01 12.74
N ILE A 253 19.77 11.00 12.54
CA ILE A 253 19.09 10.06 11.62
C ILE A 253 19.55 10.29 10.17
N ILE A 254 19.61 11.54 9.72
CA ILE A 254 20.07 11.87 8.36
C ILE A 254 21.52 11.42 8.14
N GLU A 255 22.39 11.67 9.12
CA GLU A 255 23.79 11.26 9.07
C GLU A 255 23.91 9.73 9.03
N ASP A 256 23.21 9.01 9.92
CA ASP A 256 23.22 7.56 9.99
C ASP A 256 22.81 6.92 8.65
N PHE A 257 21.70 7.36 8.05
CA PHE A 257 21.26 6.85 6.74
C PHE A 257 22.14 7.29 5.57
N ASN A 258 22.90 8.39 5.70
CA ASN A 258 23.89 8.75 4.68
C ASN A 258 25.19 7.92 4.80
N HIS A 259 25.37 7.19 5.90
CA HIS A 259 26.54 6.38 6.22
C HIS A 259 26.16 4.93 6.58
N TRP A 260 25.35 4.30 5.71
CA TRP A 260 25.07 2.85 5.70
C TRP A 260 24.30 2.26 6.89
N VAL A 261 23.82 3.06 7.83
CA VAL A 261 22.95 2.56 8.90
C VAL A 261 21.58 2.16 8.32
N ASN A 262 21.06 1.03 8.81
CA ASN A 262 19.88 0.37 8.29
C ASN A 262 18.62 0.63 9.12
N GLY A 263 18.72 1.06 10.36
CA GLY A 263 17.55 1.30 11.21
C GLY A 263 17.89 2.10 12.45
N PHE A 264 16.86 2.54 13.15
CA PHE A 264 16.98 3.48 14.25
C PHE A 264 16.04 3.12 15.41
N ILE A 265 16.59 2.99 16.61
CA ILE A 265 15.84 2.63 17.82
C ILE A 265 16.09 3.68 18.90
N ASP A 266 15.01 4.29 19.37
CA ASP A 266 15.05 5.23 20.50
C ASP A 266 15.10 4.50 21.85
N TRP A 267 15.90 4.98 22.80
CA TRP A 267 16.14 4.25 24.04
C TRP A 267 14.92 4.16 24.95
N ASN A 268 14.04 5.17 24.97
CA ASN A 268 12.86 5.16 25.83
C ASN A 268 11.65 5.74 25.10
N LEU A 269 10.58 4.95 24.92
CA LEU A 269 9.35 5.44 24.31
C LEU A 269 8.64 6.50 25.17
N ALA A 270 8.68 6.36 26.49
CA ALA A 270 8.02 7.29 27.41
C ALA A 270 8.75 7.43 28.76
N LEU A 271 9.06 8.67 29.15
CA LEU A 271 9.64 8.99 30.46
C LEU A 271 8.73 9.94 31.25
N ASN A 272 8.89 10.04 32.57
CA ASN A 272 8.18 11.06 33.36
C ASN A 272 8.87 12.43 33.27
N THR A 273 8.28 13.45 33.90
CA THR A 273 8.82 14.82 33.91
C THR A 273 10.20 14.98 34.55
N ASN A 274 10.71 13.94 35.25
CA ASN A 274 12.07 13.91 35.80
C ASN A 274 13.04 13.09 34.93
N GLY A 275 12.56 12.50 33.82
CA GLY A 275 13.39 11.73 32.89
C GLY A 275 13.68 10.29 33.33
N GLY A 276 12.86 9.71 34.21
CA GLY A 276 13.04 8.35 34.75
C GLY A 276 11.72 7.57 34.80
N PRO A 277 11.57 6.59 35.72
CA PRO A 277 12.49 6.23 36.81
C PRO A 277 13.79 5.53 36.34
N SER A 278 14.84 5.61 37.17
CA SER A 278 16.12 4.91 36.96
C SER A 278 16.76 4.62 38.31
N TRP A 279 17.10 3.34 38.56
CA TRP A 279 17.83 2.94 39.75
C TRP A 279 19.29 3.43 39.73
N ALA A 280 19.85 3.63 38.53
CA ALA A 280 21.21 4.10 38.31
C ALA A 280 21.37 5.62 38.53
N GLU A 281 20.27 6.32 38.87
CA GLU A 281 20.18 7.78 38.93
C GLU A 281 20.54 8.44 37.59
N HIS A 282 20.27 7.72 36.49
CA HIS A 282 20.47 8.19 35.13
C HIS A 282 19.14 8.67 34.55
N PHE A 283 19.05 9.94 34.16
CA PHE A 283 17.81 10.54 33.66
C PHE A 283 18.04 11.14 32.27
N LEU A 284 17.07 10.94 31.38
CA LEU A 284 17.14 11.33 29.97
C LEU A 284 15.85 12.01 29.53
N ASP A 285 15.86 12.54 28.31
CA ASP A 285 14.64 12.94 27.63
C ASP A 285 14.06 11.81 26.79
N ALA A 286 12.78 11.92 26.42
CA ALA A 286 12.10 10.96 25.54
C ALA A 286 11.09 11.67 24.62
N PRO A 287 10.74 11.11 23.45
CA PRO A 287 9.81 11.77 22.53
C PRO A 287 8.41 11.99 23.12
N ILE A 288 8.01 11.15 24.09
CA ILE A 288 6.82 11.34 24.91
C ILE A 288 7.21 11.49 26.38
N ILE A 289 6.68 12.53 27.04
CA ILE A 289 6.82 12.75 28.48
C ILE A 289 5.46 12.61 29.19
N VAL A 290 5.39 11.76 30.20
CA VAL A 290 4.18 11.48 30.99
C VAL A 290 4.11 12.37 32.23
N ASN A 291 2.96 13.01 32.42
CA ASN A 291 2.59 13.72 33.64
C ASN A 291 1.41 13.00 34.33
N ALA A 292 1.74 11.99 35.14
CA ALA A 292 0.76 11.16 35.83
C ALA A 292 -0.21 11.98 36.70
N THR A 293 0.30 13.00 37.40
CA THR A 293 -0.51 13.89 38.28
C THR A 293 -1.58 14.65 37.50
N GLY A 294 -1.26 15.07 36.27
CA GLY A 294 -2.18 15.78 35.39
C GLY A 294 -3.09 14.87 34.56
N GLN A 295 -2.90 13.55 34.61
CA GLN A 295 -3.51 12.59 33.68
C GLN A 295 -3.36 13.04 32.22
N GLU A 296 -2.13 13.41 31.86
CA GLU A 296 -1.77 13.89 30.53
C GLU A 296 -0.36 13.39 30.14
N PHE A 297 -0.10 13.33 28.83
CA PHE A 297 1.25 13.16 28.29
C PHE A 297 1.52 14.19 27.20
N TYR A 298 2.80 14.42 26.94
CA TYR A 298 3.28 15.47 26.05
C TYR A 298 4.06 14.85 24.89
N LYS A 299 3.61 15.09 23.66
CA LYS A 299 4.40 14.81 22.46
C LYS A 299 5.36 15.97 22.21
N GLN A 300 6.66 15.67 22.30
CA GLN A 300 7.72 16.67 22.15
C GLN A 300 8.00 16.97 20.67
N PRO A 301 8.66 18.11 20.34
CA PRO A 301 9.09 18.37 18.97
C PRO A 301 9.91 17.22 18.35
N MET A 302 10.70 16.49 19.15
CA MET A 302 11.46 15.33 18.69
C MET A 302 10.57 14.17 18.23
N TYR A 303 9.37 13.97 18.79
CA TYR A 303 8.39 12.97 18.31
C TYR A 303 7.97 13.29 16.86
N TYR A 304 7.71 14.56 16.57
CA TYR A 304 7.37 14.98 15.21
C TYR A 304 8.58 14.96 14.28
N ALA A 305 9.79 15.18 14.78
CA ALA A 305 11.00 15.00 13.98
C ALA A 305 11.23 13.53 13.62
N LEU A 306 11.05 12.61 14.57
CA LEU A 306 11.10 11.16 14.35
C LEU A 306 10.08 10.70 13.32
N GLY A 307 8.85 11.20 13.43
CA GLY A 307 7.80 10.89 12.47
C GLY A 307 8.15 11.27 11.02
N GLN A 308 8.98 12.30 10.79
CA GLN A 308 9.39 12.68 9.43
C GLN A 308 10.21 11.57 8.75
N PHE A 309 10.70 10.60 9.51
CA PHE A 309 11.39 9.41 9.01
C PHE A 309 10.49 8.19 9.11
N SER A 310 10.08 7.79 10.31
CA SER A 310 9.40 6.50 10.55
C SER A 310 8.10 6.38 9.77
N LYS A 311 7.34 7.48 9.64
CA LYS A 311 6.07 7.50 8.91
C LYS A 311 6.23 7.27 7.41
N PHE A 312 7.37 7.67 6.85
CA PHE A 312 7.60 7.71 5.41
C PHE A 312 8.55 6.62 4.90
N LEU A 313 9.24 5.94 5.82
CA LEU A 313 10.30 4.97 5.51
C LEU A 313 9.97 3.58 6.11
N PRO A 314 8.94 2.89 5.58
CA PRO A 314 8.62 1.52 6.01
C PRO A 314 9.77 0.55 5.69
N SER A 315 9.71 -0.65 6.28
CA SER A 315 10.71 -1.69 6.02
C SER A 315 10.87 -1.99 4.53
N ALA A 316 12.09 -2.34 4.14
CA ALA A 316 12.53 -2.57 2.76
C ALA A 316 12.57 -1.32 1.85
N THR A 317 12.36 -0.12 2.40
CA THR A 317 12.72 1.14 1.72
C THR A 317 14.21 1.18 1.41
N VAL A 318 14.61 1.74 0.27
CA VAL A 318 16.01 1.78 -0.18
C VAL A 318 16.52 3.21 -0.13
N ARG A 319 17.70 3.45 0.46
CA ARG A 319 18.35 4.76 0.37
C ARG A 319 18.86 4.98 -1.06
N ILE A 320 18.64 6.17 -1.61
CA ILE A 320 19.07 6.53 -2.97
C ILE A 320 20.00 7.75 -2.97
N GLU A 321 20.69 7.97 -4.07
CA GLU A 321 21.59 9.10 -4.25
C GLU A 321 20.88 10.44 -4.15
N SER A 322 21.50 11.37 -3.41
CA SER A 322 21.05 12.76 -3.31
C SER A 322 22.22 13.72 -3.07
N HIS A 323 22.27 14.84 -3.80
CA HIS A 323 23.27 15.90 -3.60
C HIS A 323 22.76 17.29 -4.01
N LEU A 324 23.28 18.36 -3.40
CA LEU A 324 23.02 19.73 -3.85
C LEU A 324 23.89 20.08 -5.06
N GLU A 325 23.29 20.56 -6.16
CA GLU A 325 24.01 21.10 -7.32
C GLU A 325 24.60 22.48 -6.98
N GLN A 326 25.85 22.72 -7.39
CA GLN A 326 26.52 24.00 -7.19
C GLN A 326 25.86 25.08 -8.07
N ALA A 327 25.16 26.05 -7.45
CA ALA A 327 24.80 27.27 -8.16
C ALA A 327 26.10 28.05 -8.45
N HIS A 328 26.37 28.36 -9.72
CA HIS A 328 27.54 29.11 -10.20
C HIS A 328 27.77 30.49 -9.52
N SER A 329 26.86 30.94 -8.64
CA SER A 329 26.89 32.23 -7.94
C SER A 329 26.75 32.13 -6.41
N LEU A 330 26.74 30.93 -5.80
CA LEU A 330 26.67 30.78 -4.34
C LEU A 330 27.82 29.91 -3.84
N ASN A 331 28.61 30.44 -2.92
CA ASN A 331 29.61 29.69 -2.18
C ASN A 331 28.85 28.68 -1.29
N THR A 332 28.79 27.41 -1.70
CA THR A 332 27.99 26.34 -1.07
C THR A 332 28.48 25.91 0.33
N THR A 333 29.45 26.63 0.90
CA THR A 333 29.85 26.55 2.32
C THR A 333 28.94 27.37 3.26
N ALA A 334 27.87 28.00 2.76
CA ALA A 334 27.08 28.99 3.49
C ALA A 334 25.65 28.56 3.92
N THR A 335 25.28 27.28 3.83
CA THR A 335 23.96 26.77 4.24
C THR A 335 24.08 25.61 5.22
N ASN A 336 23.35 25.65 6.33
CA ASN A 336 23.28 24.57 7.32
C ASN A 336 22.08 23.64 7.04
N LEU A 337 22.00 23.14 5.80
CA LEU A 337 20.99 22.17 5.38
C LEU A 337 21.57 20.76 5.42
N GLN A 338 20.76 19.82 5.93
CA GLN A 338 21.03 18.39 5.86
C GLN A 338 19.88 17.71 5.14
N TYR A 339 20.17 16.63 4.41
CA TYR A 339 19.17 15.94 3.62
C TYR A 339 19.55 14.47 3.38
N THR A 340 18.53 13.68 3.08
CA THR A 340 18.67 12.30 2.60
C THR A 340 17.47 11.95 1.73
N ALA A 341 17.62 10.97 0.85
CA ALA A 341 16.60 10.55 -0.10
C ALA A 341 16.46 9.03 -0.13
N PHE A 342 15.23 8.58 -0.35
CA PHE A 342 14.86 7.18 -0.36
C PHE A 342 13.90 6.88 -1.51
N PHE A 343 13.90 5.62 -1.92
CA PHE A 343 12.90 5.03 -2.78
C PHE A 343 12.11 3.98 -1.99
N THR A 344 10.79 4.15 -1.94
CA THR A 344 9.84 3.22 -1.35
C THR A 344 8.90 2.70 -2.43
N GLN A 345 8.67 1.39 -2.39
CA GLN A 345 7.74 0.68 -3.27
C GLN A 345 6.28 1.17 -3.15
N TYR A 346 5.94 1.85 -2.05
CA TYR A 346 4.58 2.33 -1.76
C TYR A 346 4.37 3.80 -2.13
N SER A 347 5.31 4.68 -1.77
CA SER A 347 5.15 6.14 -1.90
C SER A 347 6.01 6.79 -3.01
N GLY A 348 6.91 6.04 -3.63
CA GLY A 348 7.86 6.53 -4.64
C GLY A 348 9.15 7.09 -4.03
N ILE A 349 9.50 8.32 -4.39
CA ILE A 349 10.65 9.04 -3.84
C ILE A 349 10.23 9.78 -2.57
N VAL A 350 11.02 9.62 -1.51
CA VAL A 350 10.93 10.37 -0.26
C VAL A 350 12.21 11.17 -0.10
N VAL A 351 12.12 12.46 0.16
CA VAL A 351 13.28 13.32 0.46
C VAL A 351 13.03 14.06 1.75
N ILE A 352 13.93 13.91 2.72
CA ILE A 352 13.83 14.55 4.03
C ILE A 352 14.90 15.63 4.07
N VAL A 353 14.50 16.85 4.43
CA VAL A 353 15.38 18.02 4.49
C VAL A 353 15.24 18.71 5.84
N LEU A 354 16.35 18.85 6.56
CA LEU A 354 16.46 19.60 7.80
C LEU A 354 17.12 20.96 7.52
N ASN A 355 16.42 22.05 7.83
CA ASN A 355 16.93 23.41 7.78
C ASN A 355 17.26 23.91 9.20
N LYS A 356 18.56 23.99 9.51
CA LYS A 356 19.08 24.47 10.80
C LYS A 356 19.42 25.96 10.78
N ASP A 357 19.22 26.65 9.66
CA ASP A 357 19.47 28.09 9.58
C ASP A 357 18.27 28.90 10.08
N ASP A 358 18.54 30.12 10.55
CA ASP A 358 17.54 31.13 10.91
C ASP A 358 17.01 31.90 9.68
N LYS A 359 17.02 31.26 8.50
CA LYS A 359 16.47 31.82 7.26
C LYS A 359 15.76 30.75 6.42
N LYS A 360 14.80 31.19 5.61
CA LYS A 360 14.05 30.35 4.66
C LYS A 360 14.87 30.09 3.40
N TYR A 361 14.61 28.95 2.76
CA TYR A 361 15.19 28.61 1.46
C TYR A 361 14.10 28.29 0.45
N ASN A 362 14.28 28.74 -0.79
CA ASN A 362 13.48 28.23 -1.90
C ASN A 362 14.17 26.97 -2.44
N LEU A 363 13.64 25.80 -2.08
CA LEU A 363 14.23 24.52 -2.44
C LEU A 363 13.57 23.97 -3.71
N LYS A 364 14.40 23.70 -4.72
CA LYS A 364 14.04 22.96 -5.92
C LYS A 364 14.66 21.56 -5.85
N ILE A 365 13.87 20.52 -6.01
CA ILE A 365 14.32 19.12 -6.04
C ILE A 365 14.13 18.57 -7.46
N LYS A 366 15.21 18.14 -8.08
CA LYS A 366 15.26 17.54 -9.43
C LYS A 366 15.43 16.03 -9.29
N ASP A 367 14.45 15.28 -9.76
CA ASP A 367 14.47 13.83 -9.81
C ASP A 367 14.97 13.39 -11.19
N LEU A 368 16.14 12.74 -11.27
CA LEU A 368 16.73 12.32 -12.55
C LEU A 368 15.93 11.23 -13.27
N SER A 369 15.00 10.56 -12.57
CA SER A 369 14.14 9.53 -13.18
C SER A 369 12.96 10.11 -13.99
N ARG A 370 12.74 11.43 -13.96
CA ARG A 370 11.60 12.09 -14.64
C ARG A 370 11.87 13.53 -15.04
N GLU A 371 11.00 14.04 -15.91
CA GLU A 371 10.93 15.47 -16.20
C GLU A 371 10.19 16.24 -15.09
N GLY A 372 10.65 17.45 -14.79
CA GLY A 372 10.06 18.33 -13.78
C GLY A 372 10.90 18.46 -12.51
N SER A 373 10.40 19.25 -11.56
CA SER A 373 11.04 19.45 -10.25
C SER A 373 9.97 19.72 -9.19
N VAL A 374 10.22 19.26 -7.97
CA VAL A 374 9.48 19.69 -6.77
C VAL A 374 10.02 21.06 -6.35
N GLN A 375 9.16 22.02 -6.04
CA GLN A 375 9.59 23.33 -5.54
C GLN A 375 8.73 23.75 -4.34
N LYS A 376 9.38 24.16 -3.25
CA LYS A 376 8.73 24.70 -2.04
C LYS A 376 9.70 25.60 -1.28
N VAL A 377 9.16 26.67 -0.69
CA VAL A 377 9.88 27.43 0.34
C VAL A 377 9.84 26.63 1.65
N ILE A 378 11.00 26.20 2.13
CA ILE A 378 11.16 25.58 3.45
C ILE A 378 11.45 26.68 4.48
N ASN A 379 10.77 26.62 5.62
CA ASN A 379 10.93 27.63 6.68
C ASN A 379 12.30 27.51 7.37
N GLU A 380 12.74 28.56 8.06
CA GLU A 380 13.85 28.51 9.02
C GLU A 380 13.55 27.50 10.13
N ARG A 381 14.59 26.87 10.70
CA ARG A 381 14.46 25.94 11.84
C ARG A 381 13.32 24.95 11.64
N SER A 382 13.42 24.14 10.57
CA SER A 382 12.36 23.24 10.12
C SER A 382 12.89 21.89 9.66
N ILE A 383 12.02 20.88 9.70
CA ILE A 383 12.23 19.60 9.00
C ILE A 383 11.05 19.38 8.05
N THR A 384 11.36 19.07 6.80
CA THR A 384 10.38 18.89 5.73
C THR A 384 10.61 17.57 5.01
N THR A 385 9.56 16.73 4.93
CA THR A 385 9.57 15.50 4.12
C THR A 385 8.75 15.69 2.87
N PHE A 386 9.40 15.55 1.73
CA PHE A 386 8.81 15.59 0.41
C PHE A 386 8.57 14.16 -0.07
N VAL A 387 7.41 13.93 -0.66
CA VAL A 387 7.04 12.61 -1.18
C VAL A 387 6.40 12.78 -2.54
N TRP A 388 6.79 11.97 -3.52
CA TRP A 388 6.17 11.89 -4.86
C TRP A 388 6.45 10.54 -5.52
N ARG A 389 5.64 10.14 -6.49
CA ARG A 389 5.91 8.90 -7.24
C ARG A 389 7.20 9.00 -8.07
N ALA A 390 8.09 8.02 -7.98
CA ALA A 390 9.28 7.94 -8.85
C ALA A 390 8.89 7.92 -10.35
N GLY A 391 9.76 8.43 -11.22
CA GLY A 391 9.65 8.17 -12.66
C GLY A 391 10.10 6.75 -12.98
N LYS A 392 9.38 6.03 -13.84
CA LYS A 392 9.91 4.77 -14.40
C LYS A 392 11.08 5.09 -15.34
N PRO A 393 12.19 4.33 -15.33
CA PRO A 393 13.09 4.26 -16.46
C PRO A 393 12.30 3.89 -17.72
N LEU A 394 12.60 4.55 -18.85
CA LEU A 394 11.98 4.28 -20.14
C LEU A 394 12.25 2.83 -20.59
N GLY A 395 11.32 1.93 -20.24
CA GLY A 395 11.29 0.53 -20.63
C GLY A 395 9.88 -0.02 -20.43
N ALA A 396 9.14 -0.14 -21.55
CA ALA A 396 7.75 -0.56 -21.71
C ALA A 396 7.04 -1.23 -20.50
N VAL A 397 6.15 -0.49 -19.84
CA VAL A 397 5.08 -1.01 -18.97
C VAL A 397 3.76 -0.41 -19.46
N ALA A 398 2.67 -1.16 -19.33
CA ALA A 398 1.32 -0.71 -19.66
C ALA A 398 1.03 0.70 -19.10
N PRO A 399 0.32 1.57 -19.83
CA PRO A 399 0.15 2.96 -19.42
C PRO A 399 -0.64 3.03 -18.11
N GLU A 400 -0.06 3.61 -17.06
CA GLU A 400 -0.72 3.75 -15.74
C GLU A 400 -1.93 4.69 -15.80
N CYS A 401 -2.95 4.46 -14.97
CA CYS A 401 -4.10 5.36 -14.87
C CYS A 401 -3.71 6.86 -14.79
N GLN A 402 -4.17 7.69 -15.73
CA GLN A 402 -4.08 9.15 -15.60
C GLN A 402 -5.19 9.66 -14.68
N ARG A 403 -4.91 9.63 -13.38
CA ARG A 403 -5.84 10.01 -12.31
C ARG A 403 -6.38 11.44 -12.48
N ARG A 404 -7.70 11.59 -12.41
CA ARG A 404 -8.38 12.87 -12.16
C ARG A 404 -9.41 12.71 -11.05
N ASP A 405 -9.30 13.57 -10.05
CA ASP A 405 -10.17 13.58 -8.88
C ASP A 405 -11.28 14.62 -9.07
N TYR A 406 -12.52 14.22 -8.78
CA TYR A 406 -13.72 15.05 -8.86
C TYR A 406 -14.34 15.31 -7.48
N GLY A 407 -13.58 15.11 -6.39
CA GLY A 407 -14.02 15.35 -5.01
C GLY A 407 -15.02 14.31 -4.52
N ARG A 408 -14.90 13.07 -5.00
CA ARG A 408 -15.73 11.92 -4.57
C ARG A 408 -14.88 10.96 -3.71
N SER A 409 -15.39 9.76 -3.45
CA SER A 409 -14.69 8.76 -2.61
C SER A 409 -13.41 8.19 -3.25
N SER A 410 -13.20 8.38 -4.55
CA SER A 410 -11.99 8.03 -5.29
C SER A 410 -11.90 8.89 -6.58
N PHE A 411 -11.18 8.41 -7.58
CA PHE A 411 -10.85 9.12 -8.82
C PHE A 411 -11.16 8.30 -10.08
N VAL A 412 -11.21 8.99 -11.23
CA VAL A 412 -11.31 8.36 -12.55
C VAL A 412 -9.95 8.31 -13.26
N CYS A 413 -9.83 7.44 -14.25
CA CYS A 413 -8.68 7.41 -15.14
C CYS A 413 -9.05 8.04 -16.48
N VAL A 414 -8.32 9.08 -16.86
CA VAL A 414 -8.59 9.89 -18.05
C VAL A 414 -7.90 9.28 -19.26
N CYS A 415 -8.68 9.07 -20.31
CA CYS A 415 -8.20 8.73 -21.64
C CYS A 415 -8.55 9.85 -22.63
N ASN A 416 -7.65 10.12 -23.55
CA ASN A 416 -7.80 11.12 -24.61
C ASN A 416 -7.19 10.59 -25.92
N VAL A 417 -7.01 11.45 -26.92
CA VAL A 417 -6.48 11.05 -28.24
C VAL A 417 -5.04 10.53 -28.21
N THR A 418 -4.23 10.98 -27.26
CA THR A 418 -2.81 10.59 -27.14
C THR A 418 -2.56 9.52 -26.09
N TYR A 419 -3.55 9.23 -25.24
CA TYR A 419 -3.35 8.39 -24.07
C TYR A 419 -4.58 7.60 -23.66
N CYS A 420 -4.39 6.33 -23.29
CA CYS A 420 -5.34 5.62 -22.45
C CYS A 420 -4.61 4.54 -21.63
N ASP A 421 -5.05 4.30 -20.39
CA ASP A 421 -4.57 3.18 -19.60
C ASP A 421 -5.13 1.85 -20.14
N TYR A 422 -4.36 0.78 -19.97
CA TYR A 422 -4.75 -0.58 -20.28
C TYR A 422 -4.25 -1.50 -19.18
N ILE A 423 -5.04 -2.51 -18.84
CA ILE A 423 -4.70 -3.48 -17.79
C ILE A 423 -3.60 -4.43 -18.26
N GLY A 424 -3.58 -4.72 -19.56
CA GLY A 424 -2.64 -5.66 -20.16
C GLY A 424 -3.07 -7.13 -19.97
N ASP A 425 -2.13 -8.03 -20.22
CA ASP A 425 -2.34 -9.48 -20.06
C ASP A 425 -2.03 -9.91 -18.62
N ILE A 426 -2.75 -10.91 -18.11
CA ILE A 426 -2.45 -11.52 -16.80
C ILE A 426 -1.05 -12.14 -16.81
N GLY A 427 -0.59 -12.60 -17.99
CA GLY A 427 0.73 -13.19 -18.19
C GLY A 427 0.81 -14.64 -17.66
N PRO A 428 1.94 -15.33 -17.86
CA PRO A 428 2.09 -16.72 -17.42
C PRO A 428 2.14 -16.81 -15.89
N LEU A 429 1.43 -17.79 -15.33
CA LEU A 429 1.56 -18.19 -13.93
C LEU A 429 2.74 -19.16 -13.78
N HIS A 430 3.59 -18.94 -12.77
CA HIS A 430 4.71 -19.84 -12.48
C HIS A 430 4.33 -20.80 -11.34
N ASN A 431 4.69 -22.09 -11.49
CA ASN A 431 4.47 -23.09 -10.45
C ASN A 431 5.06 -22.64 -9.10
N GLY A 432 4.27 -22.72 -8.04
CA GLY A 432 4.67 -22.28 -6.69
C GLY A 432 4.47 -20.78 -6.44
N SER A 433 3.79 -20.06 -7.31
CA SER A 433 3.42 -18.66 -7.10
C SER A 433 1.98 -18.38 -7.55
N ALA A 434 1.35 -17.39 -6.92
CA ALA A 434 0.11 -16.77 -7.34
C ALA A 434 0.39 -15.34 -7.82
N VAL A 435 -0.54 -14.79 -8.60
CA VAL A 435 -0.52 -13.38 -8.99
C VAL A 435 -1.76 -12.73 -8.38
N ALA A 436 -1.59 -11.63 -7.66
CA ALA A 436 -2.69 -10.83 -7.17
C ALA A 436 -2.83 -9.55 -8.00
N PHE A 437 -4.06 -9.18 -8.30
CA PHE A 437 -4.41 -7.89 -8.88
C PHE A 437 -5.18 -7.12 -7.83
N GLU A 438 -4.78 -5.88 -7.55
CA GLU A 438 -5.38 -5.07 -6.51
C GLU A 438 -5.87 -3.73 -7.06
N SER A 439 -7.11 -3.38 -6.71
CA SER A 439 -7.65 -2.03 -6.88
C SER A 439 -8.08 -1.53 -5.52
N THR A 440 -7.72 -0.30 -5.17
CA THR A 440 -8.07 0.30 -3.88
C THR A 440 -8.78 1.63 -4.07
N LYS A 441 -9.59 2.00 -3.07
CA LYS A 441 -10.20 3.32 -2.97
C LYS A 441 -9.19 4.44 -3.19
N ASP A 442 -8.00 4.30 -2.61
CA ASP A 442 -7.08 5.41 -2.47
C ASP A 442 -6.09 5.56 -3.63
N GLY A 443 -5.83 4.51 -4.44
CA GLY A 443 -4.83 4.67 -5.50
C GLY A 443 -4.61 3.55 -6.50
N LEU A 444 -4.88 2.29 -6.15
CA LEU A 444 -4.54 1.18 -7.05
C LEU A 444 -5.64 0.94 -8.08
N ARG A 445 -5.21 0.64 -9.30
CA ARG A 445 -6.05 0.27 -10.43
C ARG A 445 -5.43 -0.95 -11.09
N PHE A 446 -5.91 -2.12 -10.70
CA PHE A 446 -5.45 -3.41 -11.21
C PHE A 446 -3.92 -3.62 -11.07
N ALA A 447 -3.36 -3.17 -9.95
CA ALA A 447 -1.94 -3.29 -9.66
C ALA A 447 -1.57 -4.76 -9.47
N LYS A 448 -0.57 -5.24 -10.22
CA LYS A 448 -0.15 -6.65 -10.22
C LYS A 448 0.98 -6.89 -9.20
N THR A 449 0.81 -7.87 -8.33
CA THR A 449 1.86 -8.41 -7.44
C THR A 449 1.99 -9.91 -7.62
N THR A 450 3.19 -10.46 -7.38
CA THR A 450 3.44 -11.91 -7.40
C THR A 450 3.67 -12.38 -5.98
N ILE A 451 2.95 -13.44 -5.58
CA ILE A 451 2.91 -13.96 -4.23
C ILE A 451 3.48 -15.40 -4.26
N PRO A 452 4.49 -15.75 -3.45
CA PRO A 452 4.94 -17.14 -3.35
C PRO A 452 3.89 -18.01 -2.63
N LEU A 453 3.62 -19.21 -3.14
CA LEU A 453 2.75 -20.18 -2.48
C LEU A 453 3.55 -20.99 -1.45
N SER A 454 3.20 -20.83 -0.17
CA SER A 454 3.74 -21.67 0.91
C SER A 454 2.98 -23.00 1.01
N ARG A 455 3.69 -24.08 1.38
CA ARG A 455 3.09 -25.39 1.68
C ARG A 455 2.65 -25.54 3.14
N THR A 456 3.08 -24.64 4.01
CA THR A 456 2.67 -24.58 5.41
C THR A 456 1.70 -23.43 5.61
N PRO A 457 0.54 -23.65 6.27
CA PRO A 457 -0.29 -22.56 6.78
C PRO A 457 0.59 -21.63 7.62
N VAL A 458 0.45 -20.32 7.44
CA VAL A 458 1.06 -19.34 8.34
C VAL A 458 0.28 -19.44 9.64
N ASP A 459 0.75 -20.26 10.57
CA ASP A 459 0.25 -20.28 11.95
C ASP A 459 1.03 -19.20 12.72
N ASP A 460 0.50 -17.98 12.67
CA ASP A 460 1.07 -16.84 13.39
C ASP A 460 0.65 -16.81 14.86
N GLY A 461 -0.14 -17.79 15.33
CA GLY A 461 -0.64 -17.85 16.70
C GLY A 461 -1.63 -16.73 17.06
N ASN A 462 -1.96 -15.85 16.11
CA ASN A 462 -2.93 -14.77 16.28
C ASN A 462 -4.30 -15.22 15.77
N ASN A 463 -5.33 -15.06 16.60
CA ASN A 463 -6.74 -15.33 16.27
C ASN A 463 -7.33 -14.40 15.19
N GLU A 464 -6.49 -13.71 14.39
CA GLU A 464 -6.87 -12.71 13.40
C GLU A 464 -6.66 -13.15 11.94
N THR A 465 -6.04 -14.31 11.70
CA THR A 465 -5.86 -14.85 10.35
C THR A 465 -7.20 -15.30 9.76
N ILE A 466 -7.59 -14.72 8.62
CA ILE A 466 -8.78 -15.11 7.85
C ILE A 466 -8.38 -16.21 6.84
N LEU A 467 -8.97 -17.39 6.97
CA LEU A 467 -8.71 -18.53 6.08
C LEU A 467 -9.89 -18.78 5.11
N ILE A 468 -9.63 -18.73 3.81
CA ILE A 468 -10.57 -19.16 2.77
C ILE A 468 -10.12 -20.52 2.25
N VAL A 469 -10.89 -21.56 2.57
CA VAL A 469 -10.69 -22.92 2.08
C VAL A 469 -11.37 -23.09 0.74
N ILE A 470 -10.65 -23.56 -0.27
CA ILE A 470 -11.18 -23.86 -1.61
C ILE A 470 -11.12 -25.35 -1.91
N ASP A 471 -12.16 -25.89 -2.54
CA ASP A 471 -12.23 -27.30 -2.97
C ASP A 471 -12.59 -27.37 -4.46
N SER A 472 -11.57 -27.53 -5.29
CA SER A 472 -11.70 -27.57 -6.75
C SER A 472 -12.36 -28.83 -7.32
N SER A 473 -12.68 -29.81 -6.46
CA SER A 473 -13.42 -31.03 -6.83
C SER A 473 -14.95 -30.84 -6.79
N LYS A 474 -15.42 -29.79 -6.11
CA LYS A 474 -16.84 -29.42 -6.03
C LYS A 474 -17.12 -28.25 -6.96
N GLU A 475 -17.78 -28.55 -8.07
CA GLU A 475 -18.09 -27.61 -9.14
C GLU A 475 -19.56 -27.18 -9.11
N TYR A 476 -19.81 -25.95 -9.56
CA TYR A 476 -21.13 -25.33 -9.68
C TYR A 476 -21.37 -24.90 -11.14
N GLN A 477 -21.95 -23.73 -11.39
CA GLN A 477 -22.25 -23.23 -12.72
C GLN A 477 -21.00 -22.86 -13.52
N LYS A 478 -21.13 -22.93 -14.85
CA LYS A 478 -20.16 -22.39 -15.80
C LYS A 478 -20.40 -20.90 -16.00
N ILE A 479 -19.32 -20.14 -16.12
CA ILE A 479 -19.34 -18.71 -16.39
C ILE A 479 -19.36 -18.50 -17.91
N PHE A 480 -20.42 -17.86 -18.40
CA PHE A 480 -20.60 -17.45 -19.80
C PHE A 480 -19.81 -16.17 -20.11
N GLY A 481 -19.68 -15.29 -19.13
CA GLY A 481 -18.87 -14.09 -19.21
C GLY A 481 -19.54 -12.85 -18.64
N PHE A 482 -18.99 -11.71 -19.05
CA PHE A 482 -19.35 -10.39 -18.55
C PHE A 482 -19.43 -9.40 -19.71
N GLY A 483 -20.28 -8.39 -19.58
CA GLY A 483 -20.64 -7.56 -20.72
C GLY A 483 -21.25 -6.21 -20.39
N GLY A 484 -21.74 -5.55 -21.43
CA GLY A 484 -22.56 -4.35 -21.32
C GLY A 484 -23.47 -4.15 -22.55
N ALA A 485 -24.41 -3.21 -22.48
CA ALA A 485 -25.37 -2.95 -23.57
C ALA A 485 -24.88 -1.91 -24.59
N PHE A 486 -25.13 -2.23 -25.87
CA PHE A 486 -24.95 -1.36 -27.03
C PHE A 486 -26.22 -0.55 -27.29
N THR A 487 -26.55 0.33 -26.36
CA THR A 487 -27.65 1.29 -26.52
C THR A 487 -27.32 2.35 -27.56
N ASP A 488 -28.35 3.04 -28.06
CA ASP A 488 -28.15 4.18 -28.97
C ASP A 488 -27.32 5.27 -28.26
N ALA A 489 -27.57 5.52 -26.98
CA ALA A 489 -26.80 6.45 -26.15
C ALA A 489 -25.30 6.11 -26.12
N ALA A 490 -24.95 4.85 -25.86
CA ALA A 490 -23.56 4.40 -25.90
C ALA A 490 -22.94 4.63 -27.28
N GLY A 491 -23.67 4.30 -28.34
CA GLY A 491 -23.23 4.53 -29.71
C GLY A 491 -23.01 6.01 -30.06
N ILE A 492 -23.92 6.89 -29.63
CA ILE A 492 -23.83 8.35 -29.81
C ILE A 492 -22.59 8.90 -29.10
N ASN A 493 -22.38 8.51 -27.85
CA ASN A 493 -21.25 8.98 -27.05
C ASN A 493 -19.91 8.53 -27.61
N VAL A 494 -19.80 7.26 -28.02
CA VAL A 494 -18.60 6.78 -28.72
C VAL A 494 -18.39 7.58 -30.00
N LYS A 495 -19.42 7.74 -30.82
CA LYS A 495 -19.33 8.46 -32.11
C LYS A 495 -18.94 9.94 -31.97
N SER A 496 -19.20 10.55 -30.81
CA SER A 496 -18.86 11.94 -30.52
C SER A 496 -17.34 12.20 -30.38
N LEU A 497 -16.54 11.14 -30.25
CA LEU A 497 -15.10 11.20 -30.10
C LEU A 497 -14.36 10.88 -31.42
N PRO A 498 -13.07 11.25 -31.56
CA PRO A 498 -12.25 10.87 -32.72
C PRO A 498 -12.08 9.35 -32.81
N THR A 499 -11.90 8.81 -34.03
CA THR A 499 -11.81 7.36 -34.29
C THR A 499 -10.78 6.65 -33.41
N THR A 500 -9.62 7.26 -33.15
CA THR A 500 -8.61 6.69 -32.23
C THR A 500 -9.16 6.46 -30.82
N MET A 501 -9.96 7.39 -30.31
CA MET A 501 -10.56 7.28 -28.99
C MET A 501 -11.74 6.31 -28.97
N GLN A 502 -12.51 6.24 -30.06
CA GLN A 502 -13.54 5.20 -30.23
C GLN A 502 -12.91 3.80 -30.12
N ASP A 503 -11.79 3.60 -30.82
CA ASP A 503 -11.02 2.36 -30.76
C ASP A 503 -10.48 2.10 -29.34
N ASN A 504 -10.00 3.13 -28.64
CA ASN A 504 -9.53 2.99 -27.25
C ASN A 504 -10.65 2.56 -26.28
N ILE A 505 -11.86 3.08 -26.44
CA ILE A 505 -13.03 2.67 -25.63
C ILE A 505 -13.36 1.19 -25.89
N LEU A 506 -13.50 0.81 -27.16
CA LEU A 506 -13.85 -0.57 -27.52
C LEU A 506 -12.75 -1.56 -27.12
N LYS A 507 -11.47 -1.18 -27.24
CA LYS A 507 -10.35 -1.96 -26.73
C LYS A 507 -10.39 -2.11 -25.21
N SER A 508 -10.69 -1.03 -24.50
CA SER A 508 -10.79 -1.05 -23.03
C SER A 508 -11.78 -2.12 -22.56
N TYR A 509 -12.92 -2.27 -23.22
CA TYR A 509 -13.88 -3.32 -22.88
C TYR A 509 -13.51 -4.69 -23.43
N TYR A 510 -13.30 -4.81 -24.74
CA TYR A 510 -13.37 -6.11 -25.43
C TYR A 510 -12.03 -6.68 -25.89
N SER A 511 -10.92 -5.93 -25.82
CA SER A 511 -9.62 -6.46 -26.24
C SER A 511 -8.89 -7.19 -25.12
N LYS A 512 -7.88 -7.97 -25.50
CA LYS A 512 -6.94 -8.60 -24.56
C LYS A 512 -6.10 -7.58 -23.75
N GLU A 513 -6.02 -6.33 -24.18
CA GLU A 513 -5.32 -5.26 -23.45
C GLU A 513 -6.25 -4.61 -22.41
N GLY A 514 -7.56 -4.68 -22.63
CA GLY A 514 -8.62 -4.21 -21.74
C GLY A 514 -9.09 -5.24 -20.72
N ILE A 515 -10.34 -5.09 -20.26
CA ILE A 515 -10.97 -6.00 -19.28
C ILE A 515 -11.53 -7.30 -19.89
N GLY A 516 -11.60 -7.41 -21.22
CA GLY A 516 -11.90 -8.68 -21.89
C GLY A 516 -13.37 -9.12 -21.82
N TYR A 517 -14.31 -8.20 -21.96
CA TYR A 517 -15.73 -8.50 -22.11
C TYR A 517 -16.00 -9.52 -23.22
N THR A 518 -16.99 -10.38 -22.97
CA THR A 518 -17.38 -11.47 -23.87
C THR A 518 -18.88 -11.54 -24.12
N ILE A 519 -19.68 -10.66 -23.52
CA ILE A 519 -21.14 -10.56 -23.72
C ILE A 519 -21.49 -9.13 -24.15
N GLY A 520 -22.47 -8.99 -25.06
CA GLY A 520 -23.04 -7.69 -25.41
C GLY A 520 -24.56 -7.73 -25.54
N ARG A 521 -25.26 -6.85 -24.84
CA ARG A 521 -26.72 -6.72 -24.94
C ARG A 521 -27.10 -5.72 -26.03
N ILE A 522 -28.09 -6.06 -26.85
CA ILE A 522 -28.56 -5.22 -27.96
C ILE A 522 -30.03 -4.90 -27.74
N PRO A 523 -30.39 -3.62 -27.52
CA PRO A 523 -31.78 -3.22 -27.62
C PRO A 523 -32.34 -3.50 -29.01
N VAL A 524 -33.46 -4.20 -29.09
CA VAL A 524 -34.20 -4.40 -30.35
C VAL A 524 -35.04 -3.16 -30.57
N ALA A 525 -34.57 -2.29 -31.48
CA ALA A 525 -35.02 -0.91 -31.69
C ALA A 525 -34.72 0.04 -30.51
N SER A 526 -35.60 1.01 -30.24
CA SER A 526 -35.37 2.05 -29.23
C SER A 526 -35.67 1.60 -27.79
N CYS A 527 -34.90 2.15 -26.85
CA CYS A 527 -35.17 2.10 -25.42
C CYS A 527 -35.25 3.52 -24.83
N ASP A 528 -35.24 3.65 -23.50
CA ASP A 528 -35.11 4.94 -22.82
C ASP A 528 -33.77 5.63 -23.14
N PHE A 529 -32.68 4.86 -23.23
CA PHE A 529 -31.34 5.30 -23.71
C PHE A 529 -31.24 5.41 -25.25
N SER A 530 -32.30 5.91 -25.86
CA SER A 530 -32.33 6.38 -27.25
C SER A 530 -32.61 7.87 -27.30
N ALA A 531 -32.15 8.54 -28.37
CA ALA A 531 -32.42 9.97 -28.58
C ALA A 531 -33.86 10.25 -29.05
N ARG A 532 -34.55 9.23 -29.56
CA ARG A 532 -35.94 9.27 -30.01
C ARG A 532 -36.59 7.89 -29.89
N LYS A 533 -37.91 7.88 -29.92
CA LYS A 533 -38.72 6.67 -30.00
C LYS A 533 -38.80 6.14 -31.44
N TYR A 534 -38.63 4.84 -31.63
CA TYR A 534 -38.84 4.13 -32.90
C TYR A 534 -38.95 2.62 -32.73
N THR A 535 -39.58 1.95 -33.70
CA THR A 535 -39.47 0.50 -33.90
C THR A 535 -38.95 0.18 -35.30
N TYR A 536 -38.80 -1.09 -35.64
CA TYR A 536 -38.41 -1.52 -36.99
C TYR A 536 -39.60 -1.68 -37.93
N ASP A 537 -40.83 -1.58 -37.43
CA ASP A 537 -42.04 -1.68 -38.25
C ASP A 537 -43.17 -0.80 -37.69
N ASP A 538 -43.03 0.51 -37.90
CA ASP A 538 -44.03 1.50 -37.49
C ASP A 538 -45.21 1.63 -38.50
N SER A 539 -45.35 0.69 -39.46
CA SER A 539 -46.42 0.68 -40.47
C SER A 539 -47.67 -0.07 -39.95
N PRO A 540 -48.80 0.62 -39.63
CA PRO A 540 -49.93 -0.05 -39.01
C PRO A 540 -50.54 -1.15 -39.87
N GLY A 541 -50.72 -2.33 -39.28
CA GLY A 541 -51.37 -3.48 -39.91
C GLY A 541 -50.45 -4.38 -40.74
N ASP A 542 -49.14 -4.19 -40.66
CA ASP A 542 -48.16 -5.05 -41.34
C ASP A 542 -47.88 -6.33 -40.56
N PHE A 543 -48.82 -7.27 -40.55
CA PHE A 543 -48.67 -8.56 -39.84
C PHE A 543 -47.61 -9.49 -40.44
N GLU A 544 -47.16 -9.23 -41.67
CA GLU A 544 -46.20 -10.06 -42.39
C GLU A 544 -44.76 -9.50 -42.33
N MET A 545 -44.54 -8.38 -41.64
CA MET A 545 -43.23 -7.71 -41.52
C MET A 545 -42.65 -7.31 -42.89
N SER A 546 -43.50 -6.87 -43.82
CA SER A 546 -43.10 -6.50 -45.20
C SER A 546 -42.33 -5.18 -45.27
N ASN A 547 -42.64 -4.26 -44.36
CA ASN A 547 -42.02 -2.95 -44.21
C ASN A 547 -40.97 -2.93 -43.08
N PHE A 548 -40.66 -4.08 -42.49
CA PHE A 548 -39.62 -4.19 -41.47
C PHE A 548 -38.29 -3.66 -42.01
N THR A 549 -37.73 -2.67 -41.32
CA THR A 549 -36.41 -2.11 -41.62
C THR A 549 -35.68 -1.73 -40.36
N LEU A 550 -34.38 -2.06 -40.32
CA LEU A 550 -33.50 -1.52 -39.28
C LEU A 550 -33.43 0.01 -39.39
N ALA A 551 -33.21 0.66 -38.25
CA ALA A 551 -33.17 2.11 -38.15
C ALA A 551 -31.78 2.67 -38.50
N PRO A 552 -31.67 3.97 -38.82
CA PRO A 552 -30.38 4.63 -39.01
C PRO A 552 -29.42 4.46 -37.83
N GLU A 553 -29.95 4.35 -36.62
CA GLU A 553 -29.21 4.09 -35.39
C GLU A 553 -28.50 2.73 -35.41
N ASP A 554 -29.13 1.67 -35.94
CA ASP A 554 -28.48 0.36 -36.05
C ASP A 554 -27.31 0.40 -37.03
N PHE A 555 -27.50 1.00 -38.20
CA PHE A 555 -26.48 1.11 -39.23
C PHE A 555 -25.35 2.07 -38.86
N GLY A 556 -25.68 3.17 -38.20
CA GLY A 556 -24.77 4.28 -37.94
C GLY A 556 -24.07 4.24 -36.59
N LEU A 557 -24.56 3.42 -35.66
CA LEU A 557 -24.07 3.30 -34.28
C LEU A 557 -23.83 1.84 -33.90
N LYS A 558 -24.86 1.01 -33.80
CA LYS A 558 -24.76 -0.32 -33.14
C LYS A 558 -23.95 -1.33 -33.93
N ILE A 559 -24.34 -1.61 -35.18
CA ILE A 559 -23.73 -2.66 -36.01
C ILE A 559 -22.24 -2.42 -36.28
N PRO A 560 -21.79 -1.19 -36.63
CA PRO A 560 -20.35 -0.94 -36.82
C PRO A 560 -19.52 -1.26 -35.58
N TYR A 561 -19.98 -0.87 -34.38
CA TYR A 561 -19.24 -1.14 -33.14
C TYR A 561 -19.29 -2.62 -32.73
N LEU A 562 -20.42 -3.31 -32.94
CA LEU A 562 -20.51 -4.76 -32.72
C LEU A 562 -19.51 -5.52 -33.61
N LYS A 563 -19.39 -5.16 -34.89
CA LYS A 563 -18.40 -5.75 -35.80
C LYS A 563 -16.97 -5.42 -35.40
N LYS A 564 -16.71 -4.20 -34.92
CA LYS A 564 -15.39 -3.83 -34.40
C LYS A 564 -15.04 -4.65 -33.16
N VAL A 565 -15.99 -4.87 -32.24
CA VAL A 565 -15.80 -5.72 -31.07
C VAL A 565 -15.46 -7.15 -31.45
N LEU A 566 -16.19 -7.75 -32.40
CA LEU A 566 -15.86 -9.09 -32.93
C LEU A 566 -14.43 -9.19 -33.47
N SER A 567 -13.86 -8.10 -33.98
CA SER A 567 -12.46 -8.07 -34.45
C SER A 567 -11.41 -7.83 -33.36
N LEU A 568 -11.82 -7.33 -32.19
CA LEU A 568 -10.92 -6.99 -31.08
C LEU A 568 -10.83 -8.11 -30.03
N SER A 569 -11.91 -8.88 -29.86
CA SER A 569 -12.00 -9.90 -28.83
C SER A 569 -11.15 -11.12 -29.15
N SER A 570 -10.43 -11.62 -28.15
CA SER A 570 -9.66 -12.88 -28.24
C SER A 570 -10.58 -14.11 -28.35
N GLU A 571 -11.81 -13.98 -27.82
CA GLU A 571 -12.89 -14.93 -28.00
C GLU A 571 -14.11 -14.20 -28.57
N PRO A 572 -14.86 -14.78 -29.53
CA PRO A 572 -16.02 -14.11 -30.09
C PRO A 572 -17.06 -13.73 -29.02
N ALA A 573 -17.39 -12.45 -28.95
CA ALA A 573 -18.43 -11.94 -28.06
C ALA A 573 -19.80 -12.56 -28.40
N TRP A 574 -20.57 -12.90 -27.38
CA TRP A 574 -21.96 -13.36 -27.51
C TRP A 574 -22.90 -12.17 -27.42
N PHE A 575 -23.69 -11.97 -28.47
CA PHE A 575 -24.68 -10.90 -28.50
C PHE A 575 -26.08 -11.45 -28.25
N PHE A 576 -26.84 -10.81 -27.37
CA PHE A 576 -28.25 -11.12 -27.19
C PHE A 576 -29.14 -9.88 -27.33
N GLY A 577 -30.32 -10.08 -27.90
CA GLY A 577 -31.32 -9.03 -28.10
C GLY A 577 -32.37 -8.99 -26.99
N SER A 578 -32.82 -7.80 -26.61
CA SER A 578 -34.02 -7.60 -25.78
C SER A 578 -34.82 -6.41 -26.31
N SER A 579 -36.15 -6.53 -26.38
CA SER A 579 -37.01 -5.43 -26.83
C SER A 579 -37.64 -4.69 -25.66
N TRP A 580 -37.74 -3.37 -25.73
CA TRP A 580 -38.51 -2.59 -24.76
C TRP A 580 -39.99 -2.54 -25.09
N SER A 581 -40.35 -2.50 -26.37
CA SER A 581 -41.75 -2.40 -26.80
C SER A 581 -41.92 -2.95 -28.21
N SER A 582 -43.10 -3.51 -28.49
CA SER A 582 -43.54 -3.78 -29.85
C SER A 582 -43.95 -2.50 -30.58
N PRO A 583 -44.09 -2.51 -31.92
CA PRO A 583 -44.74 -1.41 -32.63
C PRO A 583 -46.05 -0.98 -31.98
N ALA A 584 -46.30 0.33 -31.94
CA ALA A 584 -47.43 0.91 -31.23
C ALA A 584 -48.77 0.32 -31.70
N TRP A 585 -48.90 0.07 -33.01
CA TRP A 585 -50.11 -0.50 -33.62
C TRP A 585 -50.42 -1.95 -33.19
N MET A 586 -49.46 -2.65 -32.58
CA MET A 586 -49.67 -3.98 -32.00
C MET A 586 -50.16 -3.93 -30.54
N LYS A 587 -50.19 -2.74 -29.93
CA LYS A 587 -50.46 -2.58 -28.49
C LYS A 587 -51.86 -2.03 -28.21
N THR A 588 -52.44 -2.48 -27.09
CA THR A 588 -53.78 -2.06 -26.62
C THR A 588 -53.90 -0.56 -26.36
N ASN A 589 -52.79 0.12 -26.06
CA ASN A 589 -52.75 1.56 -25.81
C ASN A 589 -52.28 2.39 -27.01
N ASN A 590 -51.93 1.75 -28.12
CA ASN A 590 -51.38 2.38 -29.33
C ASN A 590 -50.21 3.37 -29.04
N ALA A 591 -49.36 3.05 -28.06
CA ALA A 591 -48.22 3.86 -27.65
C ALA A 591 -47.06 2.97 -27.20
N LEU A 592 -45.82 3.46 -27.34
CA LEU A 592 -44.64 2.68 -26.95
C LEU A 592 -44.44 2.67 -25.43
N GLU A 593 -44.72 3.80 -24.77
CA GLU A 593 -44.72 3.97 -23.32
C GLU A 593 -46.11 3.71 -22.66
N GLY A 594 -46.12 3.69 -21.33
CA GLY A 594 -47.31 3.51 -20.52
C GLY A 594 -47.89 2.09 -20.53
N ARG A 595 -48.90 1.87 -19.69
CA ARG A 595 -49.56 0.57 -19.54
C ARG A 595 -50.14 0.09 -20.87
N GLY A 596 -49.64 -1.03 -21.38
CA GLY A 596 -50.04 -1.58 -22.67
C GLY A 596 -49.58 -3.02 -22.87
N PHE A 597 -50.43 -3.81 -23.51
CA PHE A 597 -50.23 -5.23 -23.80
C PHE A 597 -50.35 -5.46 -25.31
N LEU A 598 -49.91 -6.60 -25.83
CA LEU A 598 -50.24 -6.98 -27.20
C LEU A 598 -51.76 -7.17 -27.35
N ILE A 599 -52.30 -6.79 -28.50
CA ILE A 599 -53.74 -6.92 -28.78
C ILE A 599 -54.11 -8.41 -28.95
N GLY A 600 -55.15 -8.85 -28.24
CA GLY A 600 -55.65 -10.22 -28.28
C GLY A 600 -54.88 -11.15 -27.35
N GLU A 601 -54.83 -12.43 -27.70
CA GLU A 601 -54.24 -13.50 -26.90
C GLU A 601 -53.10 -14.21 -27.66
N PRO A 602 -52.16 -14.86 -26.94
CA PRO A 602 -51.15 -15.75 -27.55
C PRO A 602 -51.76 -16.75 -28.55
N GLY A 603 -51.07 -16.99 -29.68
CA GLY A 603 -51.57 -17.72 -30.85
C GLY A 603 -52.35 -16.85 -31.85
N GLY A 604 -52.73 -15.63 -31.47
CA GLY A 604 -53.42 -14.64 -32.30
C GLY A 604 -52.51 -13.91 -33.29
N PRO A 605 -53.08 -13.11 -34.21
CA PRO A 605 -52.32 -12.46 -35.29
C PRO A 605 -51.25 -11.48 -34.79
N TYR A 606 -51.51 -10.72 -33.72
CA TYR A 606 -50.55 -9.76 -33.16
C TYR A 606 -49.35 -10.44 -32.49
N TYR A 607 -49.58 -11.53 -31.73
CA TYR A 607 -48.50 -12.29 -31.10
C TYR A 607 -47.63 -13.00 -32.16
N LYS A 608 -48.23 -13.54 -33.22
CA LYS A 608 -47.50 -14.11 -34.36
C LYS A 608 -46.68 -13.07 -35.11
N ALA A 609 -47.25 -11.88 -35.35
CA ALA A 609 -46.51 -10.77 -35.98
C ALA A 609 -45.33 -10.33 -35.09
N TRP A 610 -45.53 -10.29 -33.78
CA TRP A 610 -44.46 -9.99 -32.82
C TRP A 610 -43.35 -11.05 -32.80
N ALA A 611 -43.70 -12.34 -32.89
CA ALA A 611 -42.72 -13.41 -33.05
C ALA A 611 -41.93 -13.28 -34.36
N LYS A 612 -42.60 -12.96 -35.48
CA LYS A 612 -41.94 -12.69 -36.77
C LYS A 612 -40.98 -11.49 -36.69
N TYR A 613 -41.33 -10.46 -35.92
CA TYR A 613 -40.49 -9.28 -35.72
C TYR A 613 -39.12 -9.66 -35.12
N TYR A 614 -39.10 -10.53 -34.11
CA TYR A 614 -37.85 -11.07 -33.54
C TYR A 614 -37.03 -11.88 -34.56
N VAL A 615 -37.70 -12.74 -35.34
CA VAL A 615 -37.03 -13.51 -36.41
C VAL A 615 -36.39 -12.57 -37.44
N ARG A 616 -37.10 -11.52 -37.86
CA ARG A 616 -36.57 -10.52 -38.80
C ARG A 616 -35.38 -9.76 -38.22
N PHE A 617 -35.41 -9.39 -36.94
CA PHE A 617 -34.28 -8.77 -36.26
C PHE A 617 -33.02 -9.64 -36.34
N ILE A 618 -33.14 -10.93 -35.96
CA ILE A 618 -32.00 -11.87 -36.00
C ILE A 618 -31.47 -11.99 -37.43
N GLN A 619 -32.35 -12.22 -38.40
CA GLN A 619 -31.98 -12.41 -39.80
C GLN A 619 -31.26 -11.18 -40.38
N GLU A 620 -31.73 -9.96 -40.11
CA GLU A 620 -31.09 -8.75 -40.62
C GLU A 620 -29.73 -8.48 -39.96
N TYR A 621 -29.60 -8.72 -38.65
CA TYR A 621 -28.31 -8.59 -37.96
C TYR A 621 -27.29 -9.64 -38.44
N GLU A 622 -27.70 -10.90 -38.57
CA GLU A 622 -26.84 -11.97 -39.10
C GLU A 622 -26.44 -11.70 -40.56
N ARG A 623 -27.38 -11.22 -41.40
CA ARG A 623 -27.11 -10.81 -42.79
C ARG A 623 -26.06 -9.70 -42.85
N LEU A 624 -26.03 -8.83 -41.85
CA LEU A 624 -25.05 -7.75 -41.72
C LEU A 624 -23.78 -8.20 -40.97
N GLY A 625 -23.61 -9.50 -40.70
CA GLY A 625 -22.40 -10.08 -40.14
C GLY A 625 -22.28 -9.95 -38.61
N VAL A 626 -23.40 -9.80 -37.90
CA VAL A 626 -23.45 -9.81 -36.44
C VAL A 626 -24.26 -11.03 -35.99
N PRO A 627 -23.60 -12.10 -35.48
CA PRO A 627 -24.30 -13.27 -35.00
C PRO A 627 -25.06 -12.97 -33.70
N ILE A 628 -26.28 -13.48 -33.58
CA ILE A 628 -27.10 -13.36 -32.36
C ILE A 628 -27.06 -14.70 -31.63
N TRP A 629 -26.46 -14.70 -30.44
CA TRP A 629 -26.36 -15.85 -29.55
C TRP A 629 -27.67 -16.11 -28.79
N GLY A 630 -28.38 -15.05 -28.41
CA GLY A 630 -29.58 -15.20 -27.60
C GLY A 630 -30.62 -14.08 -27.75
N LEU A 631 -31.77 -14.29 -27.14
CA LEU A 631 -32.83 -13.30 -27.00
C LEU A 631 -33.45 -13.40 -25.62
N THR A 632 -33.94 -12.28 -25.09
CA THR A 632 -34.94 -12.31 -24.03
C THR A 632 -36.33 -12.12 -24.62
N THR A 633 -37.37 -12.62 -23.95
CA THR A 633 -38.74 -12.53 -24.47
C THR A 633 -39.29 -11.10 -24.51
N GLN A 634 -38.81 -10.24 -23.61
CA GLN A 634 -39.23 -8.85 -23.41
C GLN A 634 -38.40 -8.24 -22.28
N ASN A 635 -37.89 -7.01 -22.42
CA ASN A 635 -37.30 -6.25 -21.31
C ASN A 635 -38.38 -5.85 -20.29
N GLU A 636 -38.13 -6.14 -19.02
CA GLU A 636 -38.94 -5.75 -17.86
C GLU A 636 -40.46 -5.85 -18.08
N PRO A 637 -40.99 -7.05 -18.40
CA PRO A 637 -42.40 -7.25 -18.73
C PRO A 637 -43.37 -6.79 -17.63
N THR A 638 -42.91 -6.63 -16.38
CA THR A 638 -43.76 -6.12 -15.29
C THR A 638 -44.06 -4.62 -15.43
N THR A 639 -43.17 -3.85 -16.06
CA THR A 639 -43.31 -2.39 -16.20
C THR A 639 -44.50 -2.01 -17.08
N GLY A 640 -44.89 -2.89 -18.02
CA GLY A 640 -46.04 -2.66 -18.89
C GLY A 640 -47.39 -2.74 -18.17
N PHE A 641 -47.41 -3.13 -16.89
CA PHE A 641 -48.59 -3.05 -16.03
C PHE A 641 -48.71 -1.71 -15.31
N VAL A 642 -47.65 -0.90 -15.27
CA VAL A 642 -47.60 0.37 -14.53
C VAL A 642 -48.26 1.49 -15.33
N PRO A 643 -49.36 2.09 -14.82
CA PRO A 643 -49.98 3.25 -15.47
C PRO A 643 -49.00 4.43 -15.55
N GLY A 644 -48.86 5.02 -16.74
CA GLY A 644 -48.00 6.18 -16.94
C GLY A 644 -46.49 5.90 -16.83
N PHE A 645 -46.06 4.64 -16.97
CA PHE A 645 -44.65 4.31 -17.13
C PHE A 645 -44.03 5.13 -18.28
N ARG A 646 -42.88 5.76 -18.03
CA ARG A 646 -42.44 6.94 -18.80
C ARG A 646 -41.74 6.64 -20.11
N TRP A 647 -41.20 5.43 -20.26
CA TRP A 647 -40.48 5.02 -21.47
C TRP A 647 -41.05 3.74 -22.07
N GLN A 648 -40.45 3.28 -23.17
CA GLN A 648 -40.87 2.11 -23.92
C GLN A 648 -41.03 0.89 -22.99
N THR A 649 -42.20 0.26 -23.02
CA THR A 649 -42.51 -0.93 -22.22
C THR A 649 -43.57 -1.78 -22.91
N LEU A 650 -43.61 -3.09 -22.66
CA LEU A 650 -44.67 -3.99 -23.09
C LEU A 650 -44.97 -5.02 -21.99
N GLY A 651 -46.24 -5.08 -21.58
CA GLY A 651 -46.66 -5.91 -20.46
C GLY A 651 -46.85 -7.38 -20.84
N PHE A 652 -46.27 -8.29 -20.05
CA PHE A 652 -46.61 -9.70 -20.05
C PHE A 652 -46.77 -10.19 -18.61
N SER A 653 -47.84 -10.91 -18.29
CA SER A 653 -47.84 -11.76 -17.10
C SER A 653 -47.03 -13.03 -17.35
N ALA A 654 -46.61 -13.74 -16.30
CA ALA A 654 -45.91 -15.02 -16.45
C ALA A 654 -46.71 -16.03 -17.31
N ASN A 655 -48.04 -16.08 -17.18
CA ASN A 655 -48.89 -16.93 -18.02
C ASN A 655 -48.89 -16.49 -19.49
N GLN A 656 -48.97 -15.18 -19.76
CA GLN A 656 -48.92 -14.67 -21.13
C GLN A 656 -47.54 -14.89 -21.75
N GLN A 657 -46.45 -14.74 -20.99
CA GLN A 657 -45.10 -15.02 -21.49
C GLN A 657 -44.94 -16.51 -21.79
N ARG A 658 -45.42 -17.41 -20.91
CA ARG A 658 -45.45 -18.86 -21.16
C ARG A 658 -46.16 -19.17 -22.48
N ASP A 659 -47.38 -18.67 -22.64
CA ASP A 659 -48.21 -18.99 -23.80
C ASP A 659 -47.65 -18.36 -25.09
N PHE A 660 -47.07 -17.15 -25.01
CA PHE A 660 -46.37 -16.53 -26.13
C PHE A 660 -45.15 -17.35 -26.58
N VAL A 661 -44.34 -17.84 -25.64
CA VAL A 661 -43.18 -18.72 -25.95
C VAL A 661 -43.66 -20.02 -26.59
N LYS A 662 -44.69 -20.64 -26.01
CA LYS A 662 -45.24 -21.93 -26.45
C LYS A 662 -45.91 -21.86 -27.84
N LEU A 663 -46.73 -20.84 -28.08
CA LEU A 663 -47.63 -20.78 -29.23
C LEU A 663 -47.08 -19.96 -30.40
N ASP A 664 -46.18 -19.01 -30.14
CA ASP A 664 -45.76 -18.03 -31.15
C ASP A 664 -44.24 -17.94 -31.29
N LEU A 665 -43.52 -17.46 -30.26
CA LEU A 665 -42.09 -17.14 -30.38
C LEU A 665 -41.21 -18.38 -30.55
N GLY A 666 -41.38 -19.39 -29.70
CA GLY A 666 -40.61 -20.64 -29.78
C GLY A 666 -40.77 -21.35 -31.14
N PRO A 667 -42.01 -21.61 -31.60
CA PRO A 667 -42.26 -22.16 -32.93
C PRO A 667 -41.69 -21.29 -34.06
N ALA A 668 -41.89 -19.96 -34.03
CA ALA A 668 -41.39 -19.08 -35.08
C ALA A 668 -39.85 -19.08 -35.18
N LEU A 669 -39.15 -19.10 -34.04
CA LEU A 669 -37.70 -19.23 -34.00
C LEU A 669 -37.26 -20.59 -34.56
N ALA A 670 -37.87 -21.68 -34.13
CA ALA A 670 -37.54 -23.02 -34.60
C ALA A 670 -37.78 -23.18 -36.11
N ASP A 671 -38.91 -22.73 -36.62
CA ASP A 671 -39.27 -22.76 -38.05
C ASP A 671 -38.31 -21.93 -38.91
N ALA A 672 -37.78 -20.83 -38.35
CA ALA A 672 -36.77 -20.00 -38.99
C ALA A 672 -35.34 -20.56 -38.85
N GLY A 673 -35.14 -21.72 -38.21
CA GLY A 673 -33.85 -22.38 -38.04
C GLY A 673 -33.04 -21.90 -36.83
N TYR A 674 -33.68 -21.23 -35.85
CA TYR A 674 -33.11 -20.72 -34.61
C TYR A 674 -33.64 -21.48 -33.38
N GLY A 675 -33.68 -22.82 -33.45
CA GLY A 675 -33.99 -23.65 -32.29
C GLY A 675 -32.95 -23.54 -31.17
N VAL A 676 -33.21 -24.18 -30.03
CA VAL A 676 -32.40 -24.09 -28.78
C VAL A 676 -30.92 -24.42 -28.94
N ASP A 677 -30.56 -25.23 -29.94
CA ASP A 677 -29.16 -25.57 -30.26
C ASP A 677 -28.39 -24.42 -30.92
N LYS A 678 -29.09 -23.45 -31.52
CA LYS A 678 -28.51 -22.32 -32.24
C LYS A 678 -28.69 -21.00 -31.50
N LEU A 679 -29.82 -20.79 -30.83
CA LEU A 679 -30.16 -19.53 -30.17
C LEU A 679 -30.71 -19.78 -28.77
N GLN A 680 -30.16 -19.06 -27.79
CA GLN A 680 -30.56 -19.17 -26.39
C GLN A 680 -31.72 -18.21 -26.10
N LEU A 681 -32.92 -18.74 -25.85
CA LEU A 681 -34.07 -17.92 -25.45
C LEU A 681 -34.16 -17.85 -23.93
N MET A 682 -34.22 -16.63 -23.40
CA MET A 682 -34.30 -16.33 -21.98
C MET A 682 -35.66 -15.71 -21.63
N ILE A 683 -36.26 -16.18 -20.54
CA ILE A 683 -37.51 -15.65 -20.00
C ILE A 683 -37.24 -14.60 -18.91
N LEU A 684 -38.29 -13.95 -18.42
CA LEU A 684 -38.24 -12.88 -17.41
C LEU A 684 -37.60 -11.57 -17.91
N ASP A 685 -36.27 -11.40 -17.81
CA ASP A 685 -35.51 -10.15 -18.09
C ASP A 685 -36.04 -8.96 -17.26
N ASP A 686 -36.20 -9.20 -15.95
CA ASP A 686 -36.73 -8.25 -14.97
C ASP A 686 -36.12 -8.54 -13.58
N ASN A 687 -36.49 -7.74 -12.59
CA ASN A 687 -36.03 -7.84 -11.22
C ASN A 687 -36.32 -9.22 -10.60
N ARG A 688 -35.34 -9.78 -9.87
CA ARG A 688 -35.44 -11.13 -9.28
C ARG A 688 -36.53 -11.30 -8.20
N ILE A 689 -37.20 -10.22 -7.78
CA ILE A 689 -38.31 -10.24 -6.81
C ILE A 689 -39.54 -11.06 -7.28
N VAL A 690 -39.73 -11.23 -8.59
CA VAL A 690 -40.83 -12.04 -9.13
C VAL A 690 -40.48 -13.53 -9.27
N LEU A 691 -39.27 -13.91 -8.88
CA LEU A 691 -38.86 -15.31 -8.76
C LEU A 691 -39.26 -15.88 -7.39
N PRO A 692 -39.39 -17.23 -7.25
CA PRO A 692 -39.32 -18.22 -8.32
C PRO A 692 -40.60 -18.30 -9.16
N HIS A 693 -41.68 -17.61 -8.76
CA HIS A 693 -43.01 -17.75 -9.36
C HIS A 693 -43.02 -17.63 -10.89
N TRP A 694 -42.31 -16.66 -11.45
CA TRP A 694 -42.25 -16.48 -12.90
C TRP A 694 -41.62 -17.67 -13.62
N ALA A 695 -40.52 -18.19 -13.08
CA ALA A 695 -39.85 -19.39 -13.59
C ALA A 695 -40.77 -20.61 -13.45
N ASP A 696 -41.42 -20.80 -12.30
CA ASP A 696 -42.33 -21.91 -12.05
C ASP A 696 -43.49 -21.96 -13.07
N VAL A 697 -44.06 -20.80 -13.41
CA VAL A 697 -45.18 -20.71 -14.36
C VAL A 697 -44.74 -21.02 -15.79
N VAL A 698 -43.60 -20.49 -16.23
CA VAL A 698 -43.16 -20.61 -17.63
C VAL A 698 -42.46 -21.95 -17.86
N LEU A 699 -41.52 -22.32 -16.99
CA LEU A 699 -40.73 -23.55 -17.13
C LEU A 699 -41.48 -24.80 -16.62
N GLY A 700 -42.52 -24.62 -15.80
CA GLY A 700 -43.40 -25.70 -15.37
C GLY A 700 -44.32 -26.24 -16.48
N ASP A 701 -44.45 -25.54 -17.62
CA ASP A 701 -45.13 -26.05 -18.82
C ASP A 701 -44.09 -26.60 -19.81
N PRO A 702 -44.03 -27.93 -20.03
CA PRO A 702 -43.05 -28.55 -20.93
C PRO A 702 -43.09 -28.02 -22.37
N GLU A 703 -44.26 -27.55 -22.84
CA GLU A 703 -44.41 -27.05 -24.20
C GLU A 703 -43.81 -25.65 -24.39
N ALA A 704 -43.69 -24.86 -23.31
CA ALA A 704 -42.91 -23.64 -23.30
C ALA A 704 -41.43 -23.94 -22.99
N ALA A 705 -41.17 -24.74 -21.95
CA ALA A 705 -39.83 -25.02 -21.42
C ALA A 705 -38.87 -25.64 -22.45
N LYS A 706 -39.37 -26.38 -23.44
CA LYS A 706 -38.56 -26.96 -24.53
C LYS A 706 -37.90 -25.92 -25.44
N TYR A 707 -38.40 -24.68 -25.44
CA TYR A 707 -37.83 -23.56 -26.20
C TYR A 707 -36.96 -22.64 -25.34
N VAL A 708 -36.98 -22.78 -24.02
CA VAL A 708 -36.31 -21.87 -23.09
C VAL A 708 -35.00 -22.47 -22.61
N SER A 709 -33.93 -21.69 -22.71
CA SER A 709 -32.59 -22.09 -22.28
C SER A 709 -32.22 -21.56 -20.89
N GLY A 710 -32.80 -20.43 -20.47
CA GLY A 710 -32.45 -19.81 -19.19
C GLY A 710 -33.40 -18.72 -18.72
N VAL A 711 -33.07 -18.13 -17.57
CA VAL A 711 -33.80 -17.05 -16.92
C VAL A 711 -32.90 -15.81 -16.86
N ALA A 712 -33.39 -14.67 -17.32
CA ALA A 712 -32.70 -13.39 -17.27
C ALA A 712 -33.17 -12.57 -16.06
N VAL A 713 -32.25 -11.95 -15.32
CA VAL A 713 -32.54 -11.18 -14.09
C VAL A 713 -31.87 -9.81 -14.07
N HIS A 714 -32.55 -8.83 -13.45
CA HIS A 714 -32.07 -7.47 -13.18
C HIS A 714 -31.92 -7.20 -11.67
N TRP A 715 -31.15 -6.16 -11.31
CA TRP A 715 -30.71 -5.90 -9.92
C TRP A 715 -31.49 -4.82 -9.14
N TYR A 716 -32.39 -4.07 -9.79
CA TYR A 716 -32.86 -2.76 -9.27
C TYR A 716 -33.70 -2.84 -7.99
N MET A 717 -34.21 -4.03 -7.66
CA MET A 717 -35.04 -4.30 -6.49
C MET A 717 -34.41 -5.33 -5.54
N ASP A 718 -33.10 -5.53 -5.61
CA ASP A 718 -32.43 -6.60 -4.85
C ASP A 718 -32.50 -6.41 -3.34
N SER A 719 -32.56 -5.17 -2.87
CA SER A 719 -32.80 -4.87 -1.45
C SER A 719 -34.15 -5.38 -0.91
N LEU A 720 -35.09 -5.77 -1.79
CA LEU A 720 -36.43 -6.23 -1.42
C LEU A 720 -36.57 -7.76 -1.48
N THR A 721 -35.55 -8.48 -1.92
CA THR A 721 -35.61 -9.94 -2.09
C THR A 721 -34.28 -10.61 -1.76
N ASP A 722 -34.37 -11.74 -1.06
CA ASP A 722 -33.21 -12.54 -0.71
C ASP A 722 -32.64 -13.25 -1.95
N PRO A 723 -31.31 -13.27 -2.16
CA PRO A 723 -30.69 -13.87 -3.34
C PRO A 723 -30.92 -15.39 -3.46
N ARG A 724 -31.26 -16.08 -2.36
CA ARG A 724 -31.64 -17.52 -2.38
C ARG A 724 -32.87 -17.82 -3.25
N VAL A 725 -33.57 -16.81 -3.72
CA VAL A 725 -34.59 -16.96 -4.76
C VAL A 725 -34.00 -17.56 -6.05
N LEU A 726 -32.75 -17.23 -6.37
CA LEU A 726 -32.02 -17.75 -7.52
C LEU A 726 -31.65 -19.23 -7.31
N ASP A 727 -31.25 -19.61 -6.09
CA ASP A 727 -31.01 -21.01 -5.73
C ASP A 727 -32.27 -21.85 -5.95
N LYS A 728 -33.44 -21.36 -5.51
CA LYS A 728 -34.73 -22.05 -5.72
C LYS A 728 -35.05 -22.26 -7.19
N VAL A 729 -34.73 -21.29 -8.05
CA VAL A 729 -34.92 -21.43 -9.50
C VAL A 729 -34.00 -22.51 -10.05
N HIS A 730 -32.73 -22.51 -9.66
CA HIS A 730 -31.78 -23.54 -10.08
C HIS A 730 -32.18 -24.93 -9.56
N GLU A 731 -32.62 -25.05 -8.31
CA GLU A 731 -33.08 -26.32 -7.73
C GLU A 731 -34.30 -26.89 -8.46
N SER A 732 -35.26 -26.03 -8.83
CA SER A 732 -36.45 -26.43 -9.59
C SER A 732 -36.15 -26.75 -11.06
N PHE A 733 -35.20 -26.04 -11.68
CA PHE A 733 -34.89 -26.11 -13.11
C PHE A 733 -33.37 -26.15 -13.37
N PRO A 734 -32.66 -27.21 -12.95
CA PRO A 734 -31.19 -27.25 -12.94
C PRO A 734 -30.55 -27.29 -14.33
N ASP A 735 -31.32 -27.64 -15.37
CA ASP A 735 -30.88 -27.61 -16.77
C ASP A 735 -30.95 -26.20 -17.40
N LYS A 736 -31.55 -25.23 -16.69
CA LYS A 736 -31.70 -23.85 -17.15
C LYS A 736 -30.66 -22.95 -16.48
N PHE A 737 -29.93 -22.19 -17.29
CA PHE A 737 -28.98 -21.22 -16.74
C PHE A 737 -29.70 -19.97 -16.23
N ILE A 738 -29.06 -19.23 -15.32
CA ILE A 738 -29.49 -17.89 -14.91
C ILE A 738 -28.43 -16.89 -15.40
N LEU A 739 -28.85 -15.76 -15.96
CA LEU A 739 -27.94 -14.71 -16.44
C LEU A 739 -28.38 -13.34 -15.91
N GLY A 740 -27.45 -12.60 -15.31
CA GLY A 740 -27.65 -11.18 -15.01
C GLY A 740 -27.55 -10.37 -16.31
N THR A 741 -28.68 -9.83 -16.77
CA THR A 741 -28.80 -9.21 -18.10
C THR A 741 -28.81 -7.68 -18.07
N GLU A 742 -29.06 -7.06 -16.93
CA GLU A 742 -29.01 -5.61 -16.76
C GLU A 742 -28.77 -5.18 -15.31
N ALA A 743 -27.83 -4.26 -15.13
CA ALA A 743 -27.59 -3.59 -13.86
C ALA A 743 -26.96 -2.21 -14.09
N CYS A 744 -27.35 -1.21 -13.28
CA CYS A 744 -26.77 0.13 -13.33
C CYS A 744 -26.93 0.94 -12.03
N THR A 745 -25.92 1.76 -11.70
CA THR A 745 -26.02 2.72 -10.58
C THR A 745 -26.57 4.06 -11.03
N GLY A 746 -27.13 4.84 -10.09
CA GLY A 746 -27.72 6.15 -10.39
C GLY A 746 -29.23 6.11 -10.66
N ALA A 747 -29.83 4.93 -10.80
CA ALA A 747 -31.28 4.76 -10.82
C ALA A 747 -31.93 5.34 -9.54
N ALA A 748 -33.13 5.93 -9.66
CA ALA A 748 -33.92 6.49 -8.55
C ALA A 748 -33.25 7.57 -7.64
N ILE A 749 -32.07 8.08 -8.00
CA ILE A 749 -31.36 9.17 -7.29
C ILE A 749 -31.65 10.54 -7.94
N LYS A 750 -31.42 11.65 -7.21
CA LYS A 750 -31.55 13.03 -7.70
C LYS A 750 -30.71 13.30 -8.95
N PRO A 751 -31.16 14.17 -9.89
CA PRO A 751 -30.46 14.46 -11.15
C PRO A 751 -28.98 14.84 -11.00
N GLU A 752 -28.63 15.64 -10.00
CA GLU A 752 -27.26 16.11 -9.73
C GLU A 752 -26.29 15.01 -9.26
N ASP A 753 -26.82 13.83 -8.91
CA ASP A 753 -26.07 12.69 -8.35
C ASP A 753 -26.12 11.46 -9.27
N LYS A 754 -26.62 11.59 -10.51
CA LYS A 754 -26.74 10.49 -11.47
C LYS A 754 -25.39 9.96 -11.90
N VAL A 755 -24.49 10.81 -12.38
CA VAL A 755 -23.08 10.47 -12.66
C VAL A 755 -22.20 10.93 -11.50
N LYS A 756 -21.45 10.02 -10.89
CA LYS A 756 -20.51 10.34 -9.79
C LYS A 756 -19.10 9.93 -10.18
N LEU A 757 -18.43 10.81 -10.92
CA LEU A 757 -17.05 10.60 -11.38
C LEU A 757 -16.13 10.27 -10.20
N GLY A 758 -15.59 9.06 -10.19
CA GLY A 758 -14.67 8.58 -9.17
C GLY A 758 -15.33 7.94 -7.95
N SER A 759 -16.61 7.58 -8.01
CA SER A 759 -17.28 6.92 -6.87
C SER A 759 -16.75 5.50 -6.63
N TRP A 760 -16.05 5.28 -5.52
CA TRP A 760 -15.63 3.95 -5.06
C TRP A 760 -16.80 3.11 -4.56
N GLU A 761 -17.76 3.74 -3.89
CA GLU A 761 -18.99 3.11 -3.39
C GLU A 761 -19.75 2.39 -4.52
N ARG A 762 -19.82 2.99 -5.71
CA ARG A 762 -20.45 2.34 -6.88
C ARG A 762 -19.68 1.14 -7.41
N ALA A 763 -18.35 1.15 -7.26
CA ALA A 763 -17.52 -0.02 -7.58
C ALA A 763 -17.73 -1.16 -6.57
N GLU A 764 -17.88 -0.83 -5.28
CA GLU A 764 -18.23 -1.80 -4.23
C GLU A 764 -19.61 -2.41 -4.48
N PHE A 765 -20.61 -1.61 -4.88
CA PHE A 765 -21.93 -2.14 -5.26
C PHE A 765 -21.85 -3.13 -6.43
N TYR A 766 -21.13 -2.80 -7.51
CA TYR A 766 -20.94 -3.71 -8.63
C TYR A 766 -20.24 -5.00 -8.19
N ALA A 767 -19.13 -4.91 -7.45
CA ALA A 767 -18.38 -6.08 -7.02
C ALA A 767 -19.17 -6.96 -6.04
N SER A 768 -19.90 -6.35 -5.10
CA SER A 768 -20.74 -7.08 -4.12
C SER A 768 -21.87 -7.82 -4.83
N ASP A 769 -22.55 -7.16 -5.77
CA ASP A 769 -23.67 -7.75 -6.52
C ASP A 769 -23.21 -8.92 -7.40
N ILE A 770 -22.12 -8.72 -8.16
CA ILE A 770 -21.52 -9.79 -8.98
C ILE A 770 -21.13 -10.99 -8.10
N LEU A 771 -20.52 -10.76 -6.93
CA LEU A 771 -20.16 -11.85 -6.02
C LEU A 771 -21.39 -12.56 -5.44
N GLU A 772 -22.47 -11.83 -5.13
CA GLU A 772 -23.72 -12.42 -4.66
C GLU A 772 -24.34 -13.30 -5.77
N ASP A 773 -24.53 -12.76 -6.96
CA ASP A 773 -25.08 -13.46 -8.11
C ASP A 773 -24.28 -14.72 -8.47
N LEU A 774 -22.95 -14.63 -8.54
CA LEU A 774 -22.08 -15.77 -8.83
C LEU A 774 -22.09 -16.83 -7.72
N ASN A 775 -22.40 -16.46 -6.47
CA ASN A 775 -22.58 -17.42 -5.39
C ASN A 775 -23.95 -18.12 -5.43
N HIS A 776 -24.90 -17.58 -6.20
CA HIS A 776 -26.29 -18.04 -6.35
C HIS A 776 -26.64 -18.44 -7.79
N TRP A 777 -25.78 -19.26 -8.42
CA TRP A 777 -25.98 -19.91 -9.73
C TRP A 777 -26.08 -19.02 -10.96
N VAL A 778 -25.90 -17.70 -10.83
CA VAL A 778 -25.85 -16.82 -11.99
C VAL A 778 -24.57 -17.10 -12.78
N SER A 779 -24.71 -17.26 -14.09
CA SER A 779 -23.67 -17.72 -15.01
C SER A 779 -22.93 -16.56 -15.70
N GLY A 780 -23.26 -15.31 -15.40
CA GLY A 780 -22.63 -14.14 -16.00
C GLY A 780 -23.40 -12.87 -15.66
N TRP A 781 -22.78 -11.71 -15.92
CA TRP A 781 -23.33 -10.43 -15.47
C TRP A 781 -23.10 -9.34 -16.52
N THR A 782 -24.16 -8.57 -16.82
CA THR A 782 -24.17 -7.60 -17.92
C THR A 782 -24.50 -6.20 -17.39
N ASP A 783 -23.53 -5.29 -17.49
CA ASP A 783 -23.71 -3.87 -17.21
C ASP A 783 -24.75 -3.25 -18.15
N TRP A 784 -25.36 -2.15 -17.75
CA TRP A 784 -26.35 -1.47 -18.58
C TRP A 784 -25.69 -0.71 -19.73
N ASN A 785 -25.46 0.60 -19.62
CA ASN A 785 -24.87 1.36 -20.71
C ASN A 785 -23.34 1.26 -20.68
N LEU A 786 -22.72 0.74 -21.75
CA LEU A 786 -21.25 0.69 -21.88
C LEU A 786 -20.59 2.08 -21.72
N VAL A 787 -21.25 3.12 -22.23
CA VAL A 787 -20.73 4.49 -22.25
C VAL A 787 -21.89 5.48 -22.13
N LEU A 788 -21.75 6.50 -21.27
CA LEU A 788 -22.65 7.65 -21.19
C LEU A 788 -21.88 8.97 -21.20
N ASP A 789 -22.56 10.10 -21.37
CA ASP A 789 -21.94 11.42 -21.19
C ASP A 789 -21.88 11.85 -19.71
N THR A 790 -21.33 13.03 -19.44
CA THR A 790 -21.24 13.59 -18.08
C THR A 790 -22.59 13.88 -17.41
N GLN A 791 -23.71 13.86 -18.15
CA GLN A 791 -25.05 13.96 -17.59
C GLN A 791 -25.69 12.59 -17.32
N GLY A 792 -25.11 11.52 -17.86
CA GLY A 792 -25.65 10.17 -17.78
C GLY A 792 -26.62 9.84 -18.92
N GLY A 793 -26.47 10.50 -20.07
CA GLY A 793 -27.34 10.36 -21.24
C GLY A 793 -26.57 10.11 -22.55
N PRO A 794 -27.20 10.36 -23.72
CA PRO A 794 -28.56 10.89 -23.87
C PRO A 794 -29.66 9.87 -23.49
N ASN A 795 -30.78 10.35 -22.97
CA ASN A 795 -31.95 9.54 -22.64
C ASN A 795 -33.21 10.38 -22.93
N TRP A 796 -34.10 9.93 -23.82
CA TRP A 796 -35.26 10.75 -24.23
C TRP A 796 -36.31 10.93 -23.14
N ALA A 797 -36.29 10.08 -22.10
CA ALA A 797 -37.23 10.09 -20.99
C ALA A 797 -36.65 10.73 -19.71
N ASP A 798 -35.50 11.41 -19.81
CA ASP A 798 -34.74 12.00 -18.69
C ASP A 798 -34.37 11.01 -17.57
N ASN A 799 -34.28 9.71 -17.91
CA ASN A 799 -33.93 8.64 -16.97
C ASN A 799 -32.41 8.41 -16.91
N PHE A 800 -31.64 9.47 -16.62
CA PHE A 800 -30.18 9.40 -16.59
C PHE A 800 -29.66 8.47 -15.48
N VAL A 801 -28.54 7.79 -15.74
CA VAL A 801 -27.85 6.88 -14.81
C VAL A 801 -26.33 7.01 -14.97
N ASP A 802 -25.54 6.30 -14.16
CA ASP A 802 -24.09 6.24 -14.34
C ASP A 802 -23.67 5.12 -15.31
N SER A 803 -22.42 5.16 -15.77
CA SER A 803 -21.78 4.14 -16.60
C SER A 803 -20.33 3.95 -16.18
N PRO A 804 -19.73 2.76 -16.36
CA PRO A 804 -18.31 2.54 -16.08
C PRO A 804 -17.36 3.40 -16.94
N ILE A 805 -17.81 3.89 -18.11
CA ILE A 805 -17.08 4.89 -18.89
C ILE A 805 -17.95 6.11 -19.18
N ILE A 806 -17.43 7.29 -18.84
CA ILE A 806 -18.10 8.58 -19.07
C ILE A 806 -17.35 9.41 -20.11
N VAL A 807 -18.04 9.87 -21.14
CA VAL A 807 -17.48 10.70 -22.22
C VAL A 807 -17.68 12.19 -21.93
N ASN A 808 -16.62 12.96 -22.11
CA ASN A 808 -16.66 14.41 -22.18
C ASN A 808 -16.20 14.84 -23.58
N ALA A 809 -17.15 14.89 -24.52
CA ALA A 809 -16.88 15.22 -25.91
C ALA A 809 -16.26 16.61 -26.07
N SER A 810 -16.69 17.60 -25.27
CA SER A 810 -16.16 18.96 -25.31
C SER A 810 -14.68 19.03 -24.95
N ALA A 811 -14.23 18.17 -24.04
CA ALA A 811 -12.82 18.06 -23.66
C ALA A 811 -12.03 17.06 -24.53
N GLN A 812 -12.69 16.32 -25.43
CA GLN A 812 -12.11 15.20 -26.18
C GLN A 812 -11.44 14.18 -25.24
N GLU A 813 -12.18 13.82 -24.18
CA GLU A 813 -11.76 12.90 -23.12
C GLU A 813 -12.85 11.88 -22.82
N PHE A 814 -12.46 10.72 -22.30
CA PHE A 814 -13.36 9.84 -21.57
C PHE A 814 -12.72 9.39 -20.26
N TYR A 815 -13.56 8.99 -19.32
CA TYR A 815 -13.21 8.69 -17.95
C TYR A 815 -13.59 7.26 -17.63
N LYS A 816 -12.61 6.42 -17.31
CA LYS A 816 -12.84 5.10 -16.72
C LYS A 816 -13.11 5.26 -15.22
N GLN A 817 -14.32 4.93 -14.82
CA GLN A 817 -14.78 4.99 -13.43
C GLN A 817 -14.22 3.83 -12.60
N PRO A 818 -14.20 3.91 -11.26
CA PRO A 818 -13.91 2.76 -10.41
C PRO A 818 -14.71 1.49 -10.77
N MET A 819 -15.97 1.64 -11.19
CA MET A 819 -16.82 0.53 -11.69
C MET A 819 -16.17 -0.27 -12.82
N TYR A 820 -15.46 0.39 -13.76
CA TYR A 820 -14.77 -0.28 -14.86
C TYR A 820 -13.71 -1.26 -14.33
N TYR A 821 -13.00 -0.88 -13.27
CA TYR A 821 -11.96 -1.70 -12.67
C TYR A 821 -12.55 -2.81 -11.79
N ALA A 822 -13.67 -2.56 -11.11
CA ALA A 822 -14.40 -3.60 -10.39
C ALA A 822 -14.87 -4.70 -11.35
N LEU A 823 -15.49 -4.33 -12.48
CA LEU A 823 -15.86 -5.25 -13.56
C LEU A 823 -14.64 -6.00 -14.11
N GLY A 824 -13.49 -5.33 -14.20
CA GLY A 824 -12.22 -5.93 -14.60
C GLY A 824 -11.78 -7.11 -13.73
N HIS A 825 -12.03 -7.08 -12.42
CA HIS A 825 -11.63 -8.16 -11.51
C HIS A 825 -12.36 -9.48 -11.77
N PHE A 826 -13.53 -9.41 -12.41
CA PHE A 826 -14.29 -10.60 -12.83
C PHE A 826 -14.02 -10.91 -14.30
N SER A 827 -14.34 -9.97 -15.19
CA SER A 827 -14.28 -10.17 -16.65
C SER A 827 -12.90 -10.58 -17.15
N LYS A 828 -11.84 -10.04 -16.57
CA LYS A 828 -10.46 -10.34 -16.98
C LYS A 828 -9.98 -11.69 -16.47
N ALA A 829 -10.38 -12.04 -15.26
CA ALA A 829 -9.89 -13.22 -14.54
C ALA A 829 -10.73 -14.47 -14.82
N LEU A 830 -11.98 -14.31 -15.26
CA LEU A 830 -12.94 -15.38 -15.47
C LEU A 830 -13.33 -15.49 -16.96
N PRO A 831 -12.44 -16.03 -17.82
CA PRO A 831 -12.78 -16.29 -19.22
C PRO A 831 -13.97 -17.24 -19.33
N ARG A 832 -14.65 -17.20 -20.49
CA ARG A 832 -15.82 -18.05 -20.76
C ARG A 832 -15.47 -19.52 -20.55
N GLY A 833 -16.34 -20.25 -19.87
CA GLY A 833 -16.15 -21.65 -19.52
C GLY A 833 -15.45 -21.87 -18.19
N SER A 834 -15.03 -20.81 -17.47
CA SER A 834 -14.64 -20.92 -16.06
C SER A 834 -15.78 -21.53 -15.25
N VAL A 835 -15.46 -22.23 -14.16
CA VAL A 835 -16.43 -22.93 -13.32
C VAL A 835 -16.30 -22.40 -11.90
N ARG A 836 -17.42 -21.98 -11.29
CA ARG A 836 -17.42 -21.64 -9.85
C ARG A 836 -17.18 -22.92 -9.05
N ILE A 837 -16.27 -22.86 -8.09
CA ILE A 837 -15.92 -23.99 -7.21
C ILE A 837 -16.25 -23.67 -5.76
N TYR A 838 -16.24 -24.69 -4.92
CA TYR A 838 -16.51 -24.53 -3.50
C TYR A 838 -15.46 -23.66 -2.82
N SER A 839 -15.93 -22.72 -2.00
CA SER A 839 -15.12 -21.90 -1.11
C SER A 839 -15.83 -21.67 0.22
N GLN A 840 -15.10 -21.71 1.32
CA GLN A 840 -15.64 -21.46 2.66
C GLN A 840 -14.65 -20.64 3.49
N LEU A 841 -15.16 -19.61 4.17
CA LEU A 841 -14.45 -18.88 5.21
C LEU A 841 -14.42 -19.72 6.50
N GLU A 842 -13.25 -20.08 6.99
CA GLU A 842 -13.09 -20.60 8.35
C GLU A 842 -13.02 -19.42 9.32
N GLN A 843 -14.01 -19.32 10.21
CA GLN A 843 -14.08 -18.27 11.23
C GLN A 843 -13.16 -18.63 12.41
N PRO A 844 -12.43 -17.67 13.00
CA PRO A 844 -11.75 -17.91 14.26
C PRO A 844 -12.74 -18.27 15.38
N SER A 845 -12.27 -19.01 16.38
CA SER A 845 -13.11 -19.51 17.47
C SER A 845 -13.92 -18.41 18.18
N PHE A 846 -15.11 -18.77 18.67
CA PHE A 846 -16.23 -17.91 19.10
C PHE A 846 -15.94 -16.82 20.16
N GLN A 847 -14.71 -16.68 20.66
CA GLN A 847 -14.29 -15.65 21.61
C GLN A 847 -13.77 -14.37 20.94
N ALA A 848 -13.32 -14.41 19.68
CA ALA A 848 -12.86 -13.22 18.94
C ALA A 848 -14.00 -12.39 18.30
N ALA A 849 -15.19 -12.97 18.13
CA ALA A 849 -16.30 -12.37 17.39
C ALA A 849 -17.04 -11.22 18.11
N LYS A 850 -16.68 -10.89 19.36
CA LYS A 850 -17.36 -9.84 20.15
C LYS A 850 -16.81 -8.42 19.93
N ASN A 851 -15.60 -8.30 19.37
CA ASN A 851 -14.92 -7.01 19.18
C ASN A 851 -14.64 -6.65 17.71
N MET A 852 -15.00 -7.49 16.74
CA MET A 852 -14.93 -7.11 15.32
C MET A 852 -16.10 -6.17 14.99
N THR A 853 -15.84 -4.86 15.00
CA THR A 853 -16.67 -3.89 14.30
C THR A 853 -16.62 -4.16 12.78
N ALA A 854 -17.49 -5.08 12.34
CA ALA A 854 -18.05 -5.28 11.00
C ALA A 854 -17.15 -4.98 9.77
N THR A 855 -16.14 -5.82 9.53
CA THR A 855 -15.61 -6.05 8.16
C THR A 855 -16.50 -7.06 7.42
N LYS A 856 -17.06 -6.68 6.25
CA LYS A 856 -17.80 -7.61 5.38
C LYS A 856 -16.86 -8.04 4.24
N LEU A 857 -16.46 -9.31 4.26
CA LEU A 857 -15.66 -9.93 3.20
C LEU A 857 -16.57 -10.75 2.29
N ASP A 858 -16.76 -10.29 1.05
CA ASP A 858 -17.45 -11.05 0.01
C ASP A 858 -16.39 -11.75 -0.88
N TYR A 859 -16.62 -13.00 -1.24
CA TYR A 859 -15.64 -13.79 -2.00
C TYR A 859 -16.29 -14.91 -2.81
N ALA A 860 -15.58 -15.35 -3.85
CA ALA A 860 -15.90 -16.55 -4.62
C ALA A 860 -14.64 -17.12 -5.26
N ALA A 861 -14.60 -18.45 -5.42
CA ALA A 861 -13.49 -19.16 -6.06
C ALA A 861 -13.94 -19.83 -7.37
N PHE A 862 -13.01 -19.90 -8.32
CA PHE A 862 -13.25 -20.40 -9.67
C PHE A 862 -12.08 -21.23 -10.17
N LYS A 863 -12.39 -22.13 -11.11
CA LYS A 863 -11.41 -22.86 -11.92
C LYS A 863 -11.60 -22.46 -13.39
N THR A 864 -10.56 -21.94 -14.02
CA THR A 864 -10.59 -21.52 -15.43
C THR A 864 -10.47 -22.72 -16.37
N PRO A 865 -10.77 -22.57 -17.69
CA PRO A 865 -10.61 -23.66 -18.66
C PRO A 865 -9.18 -24.20 -18.78
N ASP A 866 -8.17 -23.37 -18.49
CA ASP A 866 -6.75 -23.77 -18.45
C ASP A 866 -6.33 -24.38 -17.10
N SER A 867 -7.30 -24.68 -16.22
CA SER A 867 -7.13 -25.27 -14.89
C SER A 867 -6.44 -24.38 -13.85
N SER A 868 -6.29 -23.08 -14.11
CA SER A 868 -5.89 -22.11 -13.10
C SER A 868 -6.98 -21.91 -12.05
N LEU A 869 -6.58 -21.60 -10.81
CA LEU A 869 -7.50 -21.25 -9.73
C LEU A 869 -7.53 -19.74 -9.56
N VAL A 870 -8.73 -19.18 -9.41
CA VAL A 870 -8.97 -17.75 -9.24
C VAL A 870 -9.82 -17.56 -8.00
N VAL A 871 -9.42 -16.63 -7.13
CA VAL A 871 -10.23 -16.19 -6.00
C VAL A 871 -10.42 -14.69 -6.14
N VAL A 872 -11.67 -14.24 -6.15
CA VAL A 872 -12.01 -12.82 -6.11
C VAL A 872 -12.46 -12.49 -4.70
N VAL A 873 -11.90 -11.44 -4.12
CA VAL A 873 -12.19 -10.99 -2.75
C VAL A 873 -12.51 -9.52 -2.77
N LEU A 874 -13.64 -9.15 -2.18
CA LEU A 874 -14.04 -7.79 -1.88
C LEU A 874 -14.01 -7.59 -0.37
N ASN A 875 -13.19 -6.65 0.08
CA ASN A 875 -13.24 -6.15 1.46
C ASN A 875 -14.02 -4.84 1.46
N SER A 876 -15.23 -4.86 2.01
CA SER A 876 -16.08 -3.68 2.12
C SER A 876 -16.27 -3.29 3.59
N TYR A 877 -16.00 -2.02 3.89
CA TYR A 877 -16.23 -1.44 5.22
C TYR A 877 -17.45 -0.53 5.15
N TYR A 878 -18.59 -0.98 5.68
CA TYR A 878 -19.73 -0.11 5.93
C TYR A 878 -19.49 0.71 7.20
N ALA A 879 -18.62 1.73 7.11
CA ALA A 879 -18.69 2.83 8.05
C ALA A 879 -19.83 3.76 7.64
N PHE A 880 -20.96 3.67 8.35
CA PHE A 880 -21.63 4.90 8.72
C PHE A 880 -20.68 5.65 9.65
N LEU A 881 -19.88 6.59 9.14
CA LEU A 881 -19.18 7.55 9.98
C LEU A 881 -19.08 8.91 9.33
N LEU A 882 -19.65 9.88 10.06
CA LEU A 882 -19.22 11.27 10.11
C LEU A 882 -17.70 11.36 9.99
N ILE A 883 -17.25 12.22 9.09
CA ILE A 883 -15.85 12.63 8.96
C ILE A 883 -15.40 13.20 10.32
N ALA A 884 -14.51 12.50 11.02
CA ALA A 884 -13.65 13.13 12.01
C ALA A 884 -12.45 13.70 11.25
N ALA A 885 -12.31 15.03 11.23
CA ALA A 885 -11.11 15.69 10.76
C ALA A 885 -9.92 15.30 11.65
N ALA A 886 -8.70 15.29 11.10
CA ALA A 886 -7.48 15.14 11.89
C ALA A 886 -7.49 16.15 13.06
N ALA A 887 -7.32 15.67 14.29
CA ALA A 887 -7.28 16.54 15.47
C ALA A 887 -5.94 17.30 15.51
N GLU A 888 -6.00 18.64 15.38
CA GLU A 888 -4.84 19.54 15.40
C GLU A 888 -4.25 19.67 16.80
N CYS A 889 -2.93 19.62 16.95
CA CYS A 889 -2.17 19.78 18.19
C CYS A 889 -2.73 20.85 19.15
N GLN A 890 -2.89 20.49 20.43
CA GLN A 890 -3.10 21.45 21.53
C GLN A 890 -1.76 21.88 22.14
N PRO A 891 -1.23 23.07 21.79
CA PRO A 891 0.12 23.47 22.18
C PRO A 891 0.20 23.88 23.66
N ARG A 892 1.31 23.52 24.31
CA ARG A 892 1.71 24.05 25.61
C ARG A 892 3.20 24.41 25.61
N ASP A 893 3.49 25.67 25.89
CA ASP A 893 4.86 26.22 25.90
C ASP A 893 5.45 26.20 27.31
N TYR A 894 6.68 25.68 27.41
CA TYR A 894 7.46 25.59 28.65
C TYR A 894 8.73 26.47 28.61
N GLY A 895 8.88 27.32 27.59
CA GLY A 895 9.98 28.29 27.46
C GLY A 895 11.27 27.73 26.86
N GLN A 896 11.25 26.54 26.26
CA GLN A 896 12.43 25.86 25.71
C GLN A 896 12.58 26.00 24.18
N GLY A 897 12.05 27.09 23.62
CA GLY A 897 12.22 27.45 22.21
C GLY A 897 11.19 26.85 21.24
N SER A 898 10.32 25.94 21.69
CA SER A 898 9.08 25.51 21.03
C SER A 898 8.07 24.99 22.08
N PHE A 899 6.96 24.41 21.63
CA PHE A 899 5.90 23.84 22.49
C PHE A 899 5.75 22.33 22.32
N VAL A 900 5.14 21.69 23.31
CA VAL A 900 4.66 20.30 23.23
C VAL A 900 3.19 20.25 22.83
N CYS A 901 2.74 19.12 22.28
CA CYS A 901 1.32 18.86 22.07
C CYS A 901 0.78 17.99 23.21
N VAL A 902 -0.29 18.45 23.85
CA VAL A 902 -0.86 17.82 25.03
C VAL A 902 -1.91 16.80 24.64
N CYS A 903 -1.76 15.57 25.13
CA CYS A 903 -2.77 14.52 25.08
C CYS A 903 -3.28 14.22 26.49
N ASN A 904 -4.59 14.16 26.65
CA ASN A 904 -5.28 13.86 27.91
C ASN A 904 -6.47 12.92 27.66
N VAL A 905 -7.26 12.63 28.70
CA VAL A 905 -8.36 11.67 28.63
C VAL A 905 -9.46 12.00 27.60
N THR A 906 -9.59 13.25 27.15
CA THR A 906 -10.62 13.66 26.18
C THR A 906 -10.06 13.98 24.79
N TYR A 907 -8.75 14.08 24.64
CA TYR A 907 -8.15 14.61 23.43
C TYR A 907 -6.71 14.15 23.23
N CYS A 908 -6.35 13.80 21.99
CA CYS A 908 -4.97 13.68 21.53
C CYS A 908 -4.89 14.07 20.04
N ASP A 909 -3.73 14.58 19.60
CA ASP A 909 -3.50 14.90 18.20
C ASP A 909 -3.01 13.69 17.41
N TYR A 910 -3.33 13.64 16.11
CA TYR A 910 -2.95 12.54 15.22
C TYR A 910 -2.33 13.06 13.93
N ILE A 911 -1.37 12.31 13.40
CA ILE A 911 -0.67 12.66 12.15
C ILE A 911 -1.46 12.16 10.93
N GLY A 912 -2.31 11.14 11.10
CA GLY A 912 -3.13 10.55 10.04
C GLY A 912 -2.31 9.70 9.06
N ASP A 913 -3.01 9.03 8.13
CA ASP A 913 -2.37 8.18 7.10
C ASP A 913 -1.82 9.04 5.94
N ILE A 914 -0.77 8.55 5.27
CA ILE A 914 -0.23 9.20 4.07
C ILE A 914 -1.15 8.83 2.89
N GLU A 915 -1.94 9.79 2.44
CA GLU A 915 -2.78 9.62 1.24
C GLU A 915 -1.93 9.26 0.00
N PRO A 916 -2.39 8.34 -0.87
CA PRO A 916 -1.64 7.97 -2.07
C PRO A 916 -1.48 9.14 -3.04
N LEU A 917 -0.23 9.37 -3.42
CA LEU A 917 0.16 10.48 -4.30
C LEU A 917 -0.08 10.13 -5.76
N ASN A 918 -0.52 11.10 -6.56
CA ASN A 918 -0.64 10.95 -8.01
C ASN A 918 0.70 11.27 -8.72
N SER A 919 0.85 10.87 -9.99
CA SER A 919 2.11 11.00 -10.73
C SER A 919 2.55 12.44 -11.02
N ARG A 920 1.69 13.45 -10.82
CA ARG A 920 1.96 14.88 -11.04
C ARG A 920 1.98 15.71 -9.75
N SER A 921 1.77 15.09 -8.60
CA SER A 921 1.77 15.76 -7.31
C SER A 921 2.93 15.27 -6.47
N ALA A 922 3.63 16.21 -5.86
CA ALA A 922 4.39 15.96 -4.65
C ALA A 922 3.60 16.48 -3.45
N VAL A 923 3.86 15.95 -2.27
CA VAL A 923 3.37 16.51 -1.02
C VAL A 923 4.56 16.74 -0.12
N ALA A 924 4.55 17.85 0.63
CA ALA A 924 5.53 18.13 1.66
C ALA A 924 4.85 18.18 3.02
N PHE A 925 5.45 17.54 4.01
CA PHE A 925 5.04 17.58 5.41
C PHE A 925 6.10 18.33 6.20
N GLU A 926 5.72 19.44 6.85
CA GLU A 926 6.67 20.34 7.48
C GLU A 926 6.37 20.52 8.97
N SER A 927 7.41 20.37 9.79
CA SER A 927 7.39 20.73 11.22
C SER A 927 8.41 21.83 11.46
N THR A 928 8.07 22.84 12.28
CA THR A 928 8.93 24.01 12.54
C THR A 928 9.06 24.29 14.02
N LYS A 929 10.16 24.97 14.37
CA LYS A 929 10.35 25.56 15.71
C LYS A 929 9.19 26.44 16.14
N THR A 930 8.64 27.22 15.21
CA THR A 930 7.59 28.23 15.46
C THR A 930 6.18 27.65 15.57
N GLY A 931 5.97 26.38 15.24
CA GLY A 931 4.73 25.69 15.61
C GLY A 931 4.04 24.84 14.56
N LEU A 932 4.61 24.66 13.36
CA LEU A 932 4.07 23.65 12.46
C LEU A 932 4.35 22.26 13.04
N ARG A 933 3.34 21.39 12.98
CA ARG A 933 3.41 19.98 13.36
C ARG A 933 2.84 19.18 12.20
N PHE A 934 3.70 18.58 11.39
CA PHE A 934 3.30 17.81 10.20
C PHE A 934 2.38 18.56 9.22
N ALA A 935 2.60 19.87 9.06
CA ALA A 935 1.80 20.69 8.18
C ALA A 935 1.94 20.22 6.72
N LYS A 936 0.83 19.72 6.16
CA LYS A 936 0.77 19.18 4.79
C LYS A 936 0.65 20.31 3.76
N THR A 937 1.52 20.30 2.76
CA THR A 937 1.49 21.20 1.59
C THR A 937 1.46 20.37 0.31
N ALA A 938 0.44 20.55 -0.53
CA ALA A 938 0.41 19.93 -1.87
C ALA A 938 1.27 20.74 -2.86
N ILE A 939 2.03 20.04 -3.71
CA ILE A 939 2.96 20.62 -4.69
C ILE A 939 2.65 20.01 -6.06
N LEU A 940 2.54 20.83 -7.11
CA LEU A 940 2.39 20.36 -8.48
C LEU A 940 3.75 20.24 -9.16
N LEU A 941 4.05 19.05 -9.70
CA LEU A 941 5.29 18.78 -10.41
C LEU A 941 5.29 19.50 -11.77
N GLY A 942 6.33 20.31 -12.05
CA GLY A 942 6.57 20.90 -13.36
C GLY A 942 5.99 22.31 -13.61
N ARG A 943 5.31 22.93 -12.63
CA ARG A 943 4.96 24.35 -12.69
C ARG A 943 5.96 25.16 -11.85
N ALA A 944 6.56 26.19 -12.41
CA ALA A 944 7.24 27.21 -11.61
C ALA A 944 6.18 27.93 -10.75
N PRO A 945 6.43 28.21 -9.46
CA PRO A 945 5.60 29.15 -8.71
C PRO A 945 5.58 30.50 -9.45
N ASP A 946 4.48 31.24 -9.33
CA ASP A 946 4.39 32.62 -9.85
C ASP A 946 5.66 33.41 -9.49
N GLU A 947 6.26 34.04 -10.49
CA GLU A 947 7.45 34.89 -10.36
C GLU A 947 7.11 36.15 -9.55
N ASP A 948 6.94 36.01 -8.24
CA ASP A 948 6.77 37.14 -7.33
C ASP A 948 7.69 36.96 -6.10
N ASN A 949 8.99 37.16 -6.36
CA ASN A 949 9.96 37.87 -5.52
C ASN A 949 11.40 37.41 -5.81
N GLN A 950 12.12 38.19 -6.61
CA GLN A 950 13.55 38.04 -6.91
C GLN A 950 14.46 38.41 -5.71
N ASN A 951 14.29 37.79 -4.54
CA ASN A 951 15.19 38.07 -3.41
C ASN A 951 15.49 36.90 -2.45
N ASN A 952 15.14 35.65 -2.77
CA ASN A 952 15.50 34.48 -1.94
C ASN A 952 16.48 33.53 -2.63
N SER A 953 17.46 33.05 -1.87
CA SER A 953 18.52 32.11 -2.29
C SER A 953 17.88 30.80 -2.74
N SER A 954 17.88 30.55 -4.06
CA SER A 954 17.32 29.31 -4.62
C SER A 954 18.37 28.20 -4.57
N LEU A 955 18.00 27.05 -4.00
CA LEU A 955 18.85 25.85 -3.89
C LEU A 955 18.31 24.74 -4.77
N LEU A 956 19.21 23.97 -5.38
CA LEU A 956 18.86 22.83 -6.23
C LEU A 956 19.39 21.53 -5.61
N LEU A 957 18.49 20.68 -5.13
CA LEU A 957 18.76 19.33 -4.69
C LEU A 957 18.48 18.36 -5.84
N VAL A 958 19.39 17.43 -6.11
CA VAL A 958 19.24 16.40 -7.14
C VAL A 958 19.12 15.05 -6.47
N VAL A 959 18.19 14.23 -6.94
CA VAL A 959 18.03 12.83 -6.52
C VAL A 959 18.10 11.89 -7.72
N ASP A 960 18.74 10.74 -7.53
CA ASP A 960 18.97 9.73 -8.56
C ASP A 960 18.62 8.33 -8.03
N SER A 961 17.41 7.89 -8.36
CA SER A 961 16.91 6.57 -7.95
C SER A 961 17.57 5.39 -8.67
N SER A 962 18.43 5.63 -9.68
CA SER A 962 19.20 4.55 -10.30
C SER A 962 20.43 4.13 -9.48
N LYS A 963 20.78 4.91 -8.46
CA LYS A 963 21.89 4.65 -7.54
C LYS A 963 21.34 4.36 -6.16
N GLU A 964 21.24 3.07 -5.88
CA GLU A 964 20.75 2.52 -4.62
C GLU A 964 21.90 2.23 -3.65
N TYR A 965 21.62 2.37 -2.36
CA TYR A 965 22.54 2.09 -1.26
C TYR A 965 21.94 1.00 -0.34
N GLN A 966 21.86 1.22 0.97
CA GLN A 966 21.32 0.26 1.93
C GLN A 966 19.78 0.26 2.01
N LYS A 967 19.24 -0.86 2.49
CA LYS A 967 17.82 -1.01 2.84
C LYS A 967 17.56 -0.57 4.27
N VAL A 968 16.40 0.04 4.48
CA VAL A 968 15.87 0.40 5.80
C VAL A 968 15.18 -0.85 6.40
N LEU A 969 15.63 -1.26 7.59
CA LEU A 969 15.02 -2.32 8.39
C LEU A 969 13.77 -1.78 9.11
N GLY A 970 13.86 -0.60 9.71
CA GLY A 970 12.74 0.05 10.37
C GLY A 970 13.13 1.07 11.44
N PHE A 971 12.11 1.54 12.14
CA PHE A 971 12.19 2.49 13.25
C PHE A 971 11.47 1.91 14.48
N GLY A 972 12.01 2.17 15.65
CA GLY A 972 11.49 1.62 16.88
C GLY A 972 11.83 2.39 18.13
N GLY A 973 11.39 1.85 19.26
CA GLY A 973 11.87 2.28 20.57
C GLY A 973 11.93 1.12 21.56
N ALA A 974 12.66 1.32 22.65
CA ALA A 974 12.81 0.29 23.67
C ALA A 974 11.70 0.32 24.72
N PHE A 975 11.21 -0.87 25.06
CA PHE A 975 10.26 -1.13 26.14
C PHE A 975 11.03 -1.34 27.46
N THR A 976 11.63 -0.27 27.96
CA THR A 976 12.28 -0.25 29.28
C THR A 976 11.24 -0.35 30.41
N ASP A 977 11.65 -0.79 31.60
CA ASP A 977 10.75 -0.80 32.76
C ASP A 977 10.22 0.61 33.05
N ALA A 978 11.06 1.65 32.90
CA ALA A 978 10.62 3.04 33.01
C ALA A 978 9.50 3.39 32.04
N THR A 979 9.62 2.99 30.77
CA THR A 979 8.55 3.16 29.78
C THR A 979 7.26 2.51 30.26
N GLY A 980 7.30 1.23 30.64
CA GLY A 980 6.10 0.51 31.09
C GLY A 980 5.49 1.11 32.36
N ILE A 981 6.32 1.51 33.35
CA ILE A 981 5.85 2.14 34.60
C ILE A 981 5.14 3.47 34.30
N ASN A 982 5.74 4.30 33.44
CA ASN A 982 5.16 5.61 33.12
C ASN A 982 3.86 5.46 32.32
N VAL A 983 3.80 4.54 31.36
CA VAL A 983 2.56 4.23 30.64
C VAL A 983 1.49 3.73 31.62
N LYS A 984 1.80 2.73 32.45
CA LYS A 984 0.87 2.13 33.44
C LYS A 984 0.37 3.13 34.49
N SER A 985 1.09 4.25 34.69
CA SER A 985 0.66 5.33 35.60
C SER A 985 -0.53 6.15 35.08
N LEU A 986 -0.90 5.99 33.80
CA LEU A 986 -2.02 6.67 33.16
C LEU A 986 -3.28 5.79 33.10
N PRO A 987 -4.48 6.37 32.92
CA PRO A 987 -5.70 5.60 32.61
C PRO A 987 -5.56 4.74 31.34
N THR A 988 -6.22 3.57 31.29
CA THR A 988 -6.11 2.59 30.19
C THR A 988 -6.30 3.19 28.80
N ASN A 989 -7.29 4.07 28.61
CA ASN A 989 -7.51 4.73 27.33
C ASN A 989 -6.30 5.57 26.89
N MET A 990 -5.59 6.20 27.83
CA MET A 990 -4.39 6.96 27.50
C MET A 990 -3.15 6.09 27.30
N GLN A 991 -3.08 4.92 27.92
CA GLN A 991 -2.04 3.92 27.64
C GLN A 991 -2.10 3.51 26.16
N GLU A 992 -3.32 3.21 25.70
CA GLU A 992 -3.59 2.94 24.29
C GLU A 992 -3.20 4.12 23.40
N GLU A 993 -3.48 5.36 23.79
CA GLU A 993 -3.09 6.54 22.99
C GLU A 993 -1.57 6.72 22.83
N ILE A 994 -0.77 6.37 23.86
CA ILE A 994 0.70 6.37 23.73
C ILE A 994 1.14 5.30 22.71
N LEU A 995 0.60 4.09 22.81
CA LEU A 995 0.93 3.01 21.87
C LEU A 995 0.47 3.33 20.45
N LYS A 996 -0.73 3.89 20.27
CA LYS A 996 -1.22 4.40 18.98
C LYS A 996 -0.32 5.47 18.39
N SER A 997 0.20 6.36 19.24
CA SER A 997 1.11 7.43 18.81
C SER A 997 2.40 6.85 18.20
N TYR A 998 2.89 5.71 18.65
CA TYR A 998 4.08 5.07 18.08
C TYR A 998 3.76 4.06 16.98
N TYR A 999 2.90 3.07 17.23
CA TYR A 999 2.82 1.82 16.45
C TYR A 999 1.58 1.69 15.55
N THR A 1000 0.83 2.78 15.32
CA THR A 1000 -0.30 2.76 14.38
C THR A 1000 -0.17 3.82 13.29
N LYS A 1001 -0.97 3.64 12.23
CA LYS A 1001 -1.13 4.61 11.14
C LYS A 1001 -1.71 5.96 11.57
N GLU A 1002 -2.24 6.10 12.78
CA GLU A 1002 -2.68 7.39 13.32
C GLU A 1002 -1.49 8.17 13.95
N GLY A 1003 -0.46 7.44 14.38
CA GLY A 1003 0.80 7.93 14.93
C GLY A 1003 1.95 7.97 13.93
N ILE A 1004 3.18 7.71 14.41
CA ILE A 1004 4.42 7.75 13.61
C ILE A 1004 4.85 6.41 12.99
N ASP A 1005 4.05 5.35 13.16
CA ASP A 1005 4.16 4.06 12.46
C ASP A 1005 5.49 3.31 12.67
N TYR A 1006 5.93 3.20 13.93
CA TYR A 1006 7.04 2.34 14.34
C TYR A 1006 6.75 0.87 14.04
N ASN A 1007 7.80 0.14 13.70
CA ASN A 1007 7.73 -1.27 13.30
C ASN A 1007 8.82 -2.15 13.93
N ILE A 1008 9.63 -1.60 14.84
CA ILE A 1008 10.62 -2.33 15.64
C ILE A 1008 10.37 -2.04 17.13
N GLY A 1009 10.44 -3.07 17.97
CA GLY A 1009 10.52 -2.94 19.41
C GLY A 1009 11.85 -3.49 19.92
N ARG A 1010 12.50 -2.79 20.85
CA ARG A 1010 13.68 -3.32 21.59
C ARG A 1010 13.27 -3.67 23.00
N ILE A 1011 13.68 -4.84 23.48
CA ILE A 1011 13.42 -5.29 24.84
C ILE A 1011 14.77 -5.48 25.53
N PRO A 1012 15.09 -4.73 26.59
CA PRO A 1012 16.23 -5.06 27.44
C PRO A 1012 15.96 -6.40 28.14
N MET A 1013 16.87 -7.35 27.93
CA MET A 1013 16.89 -8.64 28.62
C MET A 1013 17.48 -8.41 30.01
N SER A 1014 16.70 -8.71 31.05
CA SER A 1014 16.92 -8.36 32.46
C SER A 1014 16.85 -6.86 32.78
N SER A 1015 17.27 -6.48 33.99
CA SER A 1015 17.30 -5.07 34.40
C SER A 1015 18.29 -4.23 33.58
N CYS A 1016 17.90 -2.99 33.27
CA CYS A 1016 18.73 -1.98 32.62
C CYS A 1016 18.90 -0.74 33.51
N ASP A 1017 19.59 0.30 33.03
CA ASP A 1017 19.73 1.57 33.75
C ASP A 1017 18.38 2.29 33.97
N PHE A 1018 17.35 1.99 33.15
CA PHE A 1018 15.96 2.45 33.30
C PHE A 1018 15.03 1.47 34.05
N SER A 1019 15.60 0.54 34.83
CA SER A 1019 14.86 -0.27 35.78
C SER A 1019 14.70 0.42 37.14
N THR A 1020 13.79 -0.04 38.00
CA THR A 1020 13.66 0.48 39.39
C THR A 1020 14.57 -0.24 40.39
N ARG A 1021 15.09 -1.41 40.02
CA ARG A 1021 16.04 -2.22 40.79
C ARG A 1021 16.87 -3.08 39.85
N LYS A 1022 17.89 -3.74 40.40
CA LYS A 1022 18.66 -4.78 39.72
C LYS A 1022 17.94 -6.13 39.79
N TYR A 1023 17.93 -6.86 38.69
CA TYR A 1023 17.51 -8.26 38.60
C TYR A 1023 18.11 -8.95 37.37
N THR A 1024 18.29 -10.26 37.46
CA THR A 1024 18.57 -11.20 36.37
C THR A 1024 17.49 -12.28 36.39
N TYR A 1025 17.59 -13.27 35.50
CA TYR A 1025 16.63 -14.38 35.40
C TYR A 1025 17.03 -15.64 36.18
N ASP A 1026 18.31 -15.76 36.56
CA ASP A 1026 18.81 -16.81 37.44
C ASP A 1026 20.09 -16.35 38.16
N ASP A 1027 19.99 -16.16 39.48
CA ASP A 1027 21.12 -15.79 40.36
C ASP A 1027 21.61 -16.98 41.21
N SER A 1028 21.17 -18.22 40.89
CA SER A 1028 21.49 -19.43 41.65
C SER A 1028 22.93 -19.88 41.41
N PRO A 1029 23.83 -19.89 42.43
CA PRO A 1029 25.22 -20.26 42.21
C PRO A 1029 25.35 -21.72 41.72
N GLY A 1030 25.94 -21.90 40.53
CA GLY A 1030 26.20 -23.22 39.94
C GLY A 1030 25.06 -23.83 39.14
N ASP A 1031 23.97 -23.10 38.87
CA ASP A 1031 22.88 -23.55 37.99
C ASP A 1031 23.21 -23.36 36.50
N PHE A 1032 24.14 -24.17 35.99
CA PHE A 1032 24.56 -24.11 34.58
C PHE A 1032 23.47 -24.57 33.60
N GLU A 1033 22.47 -25.30 34.08
CA GLU A 1033 21.36 -25.83 33.29
C GLU A 1033 20.14 -24.89 33.27
N LEU A 1034 20.23 -23.74 33.95
CA LEU A 1034 19.16 -22.74 34.08
C LEU A 1034 17.85 -23.34 34.60
N THR A 1035 17.93 -24.28 35.54
CA THR A 1035 16.74 -24.95 36.10
C THR A 1035 15.88 -24.04 36.96
N ASN A 1036 16.44 -22.94 37.47
CA ASN A 1036 15.74 -21.91 38.24
C ASN A 1036 15.40 -20.66 37.41
N PHE A 1037 15.58 -20.69 36.09
CA PHE A 1037 15.28 -19.54 35.22
C PHE A 1037 13.81 -19.14 35.34
N THR A 1038 13.57 -17.85 35.60
CA THR A 1038 12.24 -17.24 35.55
C THR A 1038 12.33 -15.79 35.10
N LEU A 1039 11.43 -15.38 34.22
CA LEU A 1039 11.25 -13.95 33.93
C LEU A 1039 10.83 -13.20 35.20
N ALA A 1040 11.24 -11.94 35.31
CA ALA A 1040 10.88 -11.10 36.45
C ALA A 1040 9.43 -10.59 36.30
N PRO A 1041 8.74 -10.25 37.41
CA PRO A 1041 7.41 -9.65 37.33
C PRO A 1041 7.36 -8.42 36.42
N GLU A 1042 8.42 -7.62 36.41
CA GLU A 1042 8.56 -6.46 35.53
C GLU A 1042 8.43 -6.80 34.05
N ASP A 1043 8.94 -7.95 33.59
CA ASP A 1043 8.83 -8.37 32.18
C ASP A 1043 7.37 -8.67 31.82
N PHE A 1044 6.64 -9.38 32.68
CA PHE A 1044 5.22 -9.70 32.46
C PHE A 1044 4.28 -8.51 32.62
N ASP A 1045 4.56 -7.63 33.59
CA ASP A 1045 3.65 -6.56 33.97
C ASP A 1045 3.79 -5.29 33.12
N LEU A 1046 4.93 -5.13 32.45
CA LEU A 1046 5.36 -3.90 31.79
C LEU A 1046 5.77 -4.09 30.32
N LYS A 1047 6.23 -5.28 29.90
CA LYS A 1047 6.80 -5.52 28.56
C LYS A 1047 5.97 -6.49 27.71
N VAL A 1048 5.41 -7.55 28.32
CA VAL A 1048 4.43 -8.48 27.73
C VAL A 1048 3.02 -7.89 27.87
#